data_AF-G2QP18-F1
#
_entry.id   AF-G2QP18-F1
#
_cell.length_a   1.000
_cell.length_b   1.000
_cell.length_c   1.000
_cell.angle_alpha   90.00
_cell.angle_beta   90.00
_cell.angle_gamma   90.00
#
_symmetry.space_group_name_H-M   'P 1'
#
loop_
_entity.id
_entity.type
_entity.pdbx_description
1 polymer ?
#
loop_
_entity_poly.entity_id
_entity_poly.type
_entity_poly.pdbx_seq_one_letter_code
_entity_poly.pdbx_strand_id
1 'polypeptide(L)'
;MPKQYVVCGRPVPRLGTRHISLLLACLALFALFSLLITAPGSVPGYSPRNPGVRAAGNTFSVPKTFKSPWMDKLNPFKPPSHPPRVQKGDTDGESVWHSSWNWLLMPFSGSVTLDENRALLPVLKERTPVYCYYDGDAFRGGDRASAEAESALLLAWRRAWWAQGFRPIILTSAEATNNPLYQEVQKLQDISPALKVDLMRWLAWQAMGDGVLAHHLLFPMAPHDDPFLTYLRRGEFPKLTRFKDLDDGLLVGSADEVLTLIKTAMDGAETSKAEGVVATAESGKDGGVSLILVEDTPTSLAYYSPSRVEALYPKVGDLLRASHAAGVRSLTQLVNSHLHLIWQNTFADGISVVKPLPHHTTLLITPAYELAQRLAHCPESPLPESCPPNRLNCRPCGDSKPLKIATPSSYQDADTLYTIGTVPHPYTSSTLNYLKTQLSIPWIRRRSPRDAWITSLTSSFFTDKVSTTPRLIRFKEAVASDEPSPVETKDEGKGEKSTRGGGGAHRSLWLPAEQPIPDDLDWHFGFALPDRASYADQSSAPVDTVGTQTRIPLHSSEDGPQPTESDLALEPALLSRAQLIVLSSSSSSSSSSSRISGLLKSSAKPKAPQASREDLALRDAVEAWNLADTEAWRFARAYLARKSLERREWEEEESKYAGGLGTEKSLAKGTSTSTSTSTSTSTSTSNPRKGSGGRGAGGNVWDRWLDRD
;
A
#
# COMPACT_ATOMS: atom_id res chain seq x y z
N MET A 1 1.71 -36.26 69.38
CA MET A 1 2.29 -36.40 68.01
C MET A 1 1.99 -35.12 67.23
N PRO A 2 2.96 -34.47 66.57
CA PRO A 2 2.70 -33.22 65.87
C PRO A 2 2.00 -33.49 64.52
N LYS A 3 0.96 -32.70 64.21
CA LYS A 3 0.14 -32.80 63.00
C LYS A 3 0.98 -32.46 61.75
N GLN A 4 1.00 -33.37 60.78
CA GLN A 4 1.59 -33.17 59.45
C GLN A 4 0.52 -32.65 58.50
N TYR A 5 0.70 -31.44 57.98
CA TYR A 5 -0.26 -30.82 57.06
C TYR A 5 -0.07 -31.35 55.63
N VAL A 6 -1.19 -31.73 55.01
CA VAL A 6 -1.27 -32.31 53.66
C VAL A 6 -2.09 -31.37 52.79
N VAL A 7 -1.59 -31.04 51.60
CA VAL A 7 -2.33 -30.25 50.60
C VAL A 7 -2.38 -31.06 49.31
N CYS A 8 -3.58 -31.21 48.72
CA CYS A 8 -3.82 -32.00 47.52
C CYS A 8 -3.24 -33.42 47.57
N GLY A 9 -3.40 -34.11 48.71
CA GLY A 9 -2.99 -35.50 48.88
C GLY A 9 -1.47 -35.73 48.98
N ARG A 10 -0.65 -34.67 48.97
CA ARG A 10 0.81 -34.79 49.13
C ARG A 10 1.27 -34.11 50.43
N PRO A 11 2.16 -34.76 51.21
CA PRO A 11 2.70 -34.16 52.42
C PRO A 11 3.53 -32.94 52.03
N VAL A 12 3.24 -31.78 52.63
CA VAL A 12 4.02 -30.56 52.36
C VAL A 12 5.46 -30.81 52.83
N PRO A 13 6.48 -30.71 51.93
CA PRO A 13 7.85 -30.94 52.32
C PRO A 13 8.26 -29.91 53.38
N ARG A 14 8.98 -30.35 54.41
CA ARG A 14 9.49 -29.47 55.46
C ARG A 14 10.48 -28.49 54.81
N LEU A 15 10.01 -27.28 54.51
CA LEU A 15 10.84 -26.20 54.00
C LEU A 15 11.89 -25.86 55.07
N GLY A 16 13.13 -26.33 54.84
CA GLY A 16 14.26 -25.99 55.70
C GLY A 16 14.47 -24.48 55.71
N THR A 17 14.83 -23.94 56.88
CA THR A 17 15.04 -22.50 57.12
C THR A 17 15.92 -21.84 56.06
N ARG A 18 16.91 -22.56 55.50
CA ARG A 18 17.80 -22.07 54.43
C ARG A 18 17.07 -21.72 53.12
N HIS A 19 16.05 -22.47 52.73
CA HIS A 19 15.29 -22.19 51.50
C HIS A 19 14.34 -21.01 51.68
N ILE A 20 13.78 -20.83 52.89
CA ILE A 20 12.95 -19.67 53.23
C ILE A 20 13.81 -18.40 53.28
N SER A 21 15.01 -18.48 53.87
CA SER A 21 15.96 -17.36 53.89
C SER A 21 16.37 -16.93 52.48
N LEU A 22 16.57 -17.87 51.56
CA LEU A 22 16.95 -17.58 50.17
C LEU A 22 15.79 -16.95 49.40
N LEU A 23 14.57 -17.45 49.58
CA LEU A 23 13.36 -16.90 48.97
C LEU A 23 13.06 -15.48 49.48
N LEU A 24 13.23 -15.25 50.79
CA LEU A 24 13.11 -13.91 51.39
C LEU A 24 14.21 -12.95 50.91
N ALA A 25 15.45 -13.43 50.74
CA ALA A 25 16.53 -12.62 50.19
C ALA A 25 16.25 -12.24 48.72
N CYS A 26 15.74 -13.17 47.91
CA CYS A 26 15.32 -12.91 46.54
C CYS A 26 14.15 -11.93 46.46
N LEU A 27 13.14 -12.07 47.33
CA LEU A 27 12.01 -11.14 47.41
C LEU A 27 12.45 -9.75 47.91
N ALA A 28 13.39 -9.69 48.86
CA ALA A 28 13.94 -8.42 49.34
C ALA A 28 14.78 -7.72 48.25
N LEU A 29 15.57 -8.46 47.49
CA LEU A 29 16.32 -7.94 46.33
C LEU A 29 15.36 -7.46 45.24
N PHE A 30 14.32 -8.22 44.94
CA PHE A 30 13.28 -7.82 43.98
C PHE A 30 12.58 -6.54 44.44
N ALA A 31 12.16 -6.47 45.72
CA ALA A 31 11.54 -5.28 46.29
C ALA A 31 12.47 -4.06 46.26
N LEU A 32 13.77 -4.23 46.57
CA LEU A 32 14.78 -3.17 46.46
C LEU A 32 14.96 -2.67 45.03
N PHE A 33 14.99 -3.58 44.05
CA PHE A 33 15.07 -3.24 42.64
C PHE A 33 13.79 -2.52 42.17
N SER A 34 12.62 -3.00 42.58
CA SER A 34 11.35 -2.33 42.31
C SER A 34 11.31 -0.93 42.93
N LEU A 35 11.82 -0.74 44.15
CA LEU A 35 11.86 0.56 44.82
C LEU A 35 12.85 1.53 44.15
N LEU A 36 14.00 1.05 43.68
CA LEU A 36 14.95 1.85 42.91
C LEU A 36 14.40 2.28 41.54
N ILE A 37 13.54 1.45 40.94
CA ILE A 37 12.89 1.76 39.65
C ILE A 37 11.64 2.65 39.84
N THR A 38 10.99 2.58 41.01
CA THR A 38 9.70 3.28 41.27
C THR A 38 9.79 4.49 42.19
N ALA A 39 10.93 4.76 42.83
CA ALA A 39 11.09 5.95 43.67
C ALA A 39 11.23 7.22 42.81
N PRO A 40 10.32 8.20 42.92
CA PRO A 40 10.52 9.52 42.33
C PRO A 40 11.62 10.23 43.13
N GLY A 41 12.77 10.47 42.51
CA GLY A 41 13.83 11.27 43.11
C GLY A 41 13.34 12.66 43.46
N SER A 42 13.18 12.93 44.75
CA SER A 42 12.94 14.25 45.32
C SER A 42 14.22 15.10 45.22
N VAL A 43 14.25 16.01 44.25
CA VAL A 43 15.18 17.15 44.26
C VAL A 43 14.36 18.41 44.59
N PRO A 44 14.70 19.14 45.67
CA PRO A 44 13.95 20.34 46.07
C PRO A 44 14.43 21.58 45.29
N GLY A 45 13.49 22.32 44.68
CA GLY A 45 13.70 23.70 44.23
C GLY A 45 12.78 24.16 43.08
N TYR A 46 11.71 24.91 43.43
CA TYR A 46 10.98 25.96 42.65
C TYR A 46 10.60 25.68 41.16
N SER A 47 9.39 25.84 40.62
CA SER A 47 8.17 26.62 40.91
C SER A 47 7.03 26.07 40.00
N PRO A 48 5.73 26.20 40.32
CA PRO A 48 4.64 25.55 39.58
C PRO A 48 4.13 26.44 38.42
N ARG A 49 4.65 26.22 37.21
CA ARG A 49 4.00 26.63 35.94
C ARG A 49 4.62 25.86 34.77
N ASN A 50 3.77 25.18 33.99
CA ASN A 50 4.03 24.41 32.76
C ASN A 50 4.21 22.89 32.92
N PRO A 51 3.21 22.06 32.56
CA PRO A 51 3.42 20.66 32.21
C PRO A 51 3.80 20.60 30.72
N GLY A 52 5.05 20.95 30.42
CA GLY A 52 5.64 20.82 29.09
C GLY A 52 6.49 19.56 29.02
N VAL A 53 6.11 18.65 28.13
CA VAL A 53 6.81 17.43 27.73
C VAL A 53 8.33 17.60 27.80
N ARG A 54 8.97 16.83 28.70
CA ARG A 54 10.42 16.70 28.72
C ARG A 54 10.85 16.02 27.44
N ALA A 55 11.38 16.82 26.51
CA ALA A 55 12.17 16.32 25.40
C ALA A 55 13.22 15.35 25.95
N ALA A 56 13.13 14.08 25.55
CA ALA A 56 14.15 13.08 25.82
C ALA A 56 15.40 13.37 24.96
N GLY A 57 16.07 14.47 25.27
CA GLY A 57 17.49 14.67 25.01
C GLY A 57 18.31 14.07 26.15
N ASN A 58 17.94 12.87 26.62
CA ASN A 58 18.78 12.13 27.55
C ASN A 58 19.57 11.12 26.73
N THR A 59 20.80 11.52 26.38
CA THR A 59 21.86 10.52 26.39
C THR A 59 21.75 9.81 27.73
N PHE A 60 21.54 8.50 27.73
CA PHE A 60 21.58 7.71 28.96
C PHE A 60 23.00 7.84 29.50
N SER A 61 23.25 8.83 30.37
CA SER A 61 24.53 8.97 31.04
C SER A 61 24.55 7.91 32.13
N VAL A 62 24.96 6.71 31.73
CA VAL A 62 25.31 5.65 32.68
C VAL A 62 26.32 6.27 33.66
N PRO A 63 26.07 6.22 34.98
CA PRO A 63 27.02 6.73 35.97
C PRO A 63 28.42 6.19 35.65
N LYS A 64 29.44 7.05 35.70
CA LYS A 64 30.82 6.67 35.32
C LYS A 64 31.36 5.44 36.06
N THR A 65 30.71 5.04 37.15
CA THR A 65 30.96 3.86 37.98
C THR A 65 30.41 2.53 37.43
N PHE A 66 29.61 2.52 36.36
CA PHE A 66 28.99 1.32 35.76
C PHE A 66 29.46 1.02 34.32
N LYS A 67 30.67 1.44 33.93
CA LYS A 67 31.26 1.08 32.62
C LYS A 67 31.87 -0.33 32.67
N SER A 68 31.03 -1.35 32.52
CA SER A 68 31.48 -2.72 32.25
C SER A 68 31.56 -2.96 30.73
N PRO A 69 32.65 -3.55 30.19
CA PRO A 69 32.78 -3.92 28.77
C PRO A 69 31.64 -4.79 28.24
N TRP A 70 30.92 -5.49 29.14
CA TRP A 70 29.77 -6.31 28.78
C TRP A 70 28.49 -5.48 28.57
N MET A 71 28.30 -4.36 29.29
CA MET A 71 27.16 -3.47 29.07
C MET A 71 27.31 -2.66 27.77
N ASP A 72 28.53 -2.35 27.34
CA ASP A 72 28.79 -1.75 26.01
C ASP A 72 28.47 -2.70 24.84
N LYS A 73 28.44 -4.03 25.07
CA LYS A 73 27.98 -5.03 24.09
C LYS A 73 26.46 -5.15 24.02
N LEU A 74 25.74 -4.70 25.04
CA LEU A 74 24.27 -4.74 25.12
C LEU A 74 23.63 -3.41 24.75
N ASN A 75 24.41 -2.40 24.36
CA ASN A 75 23.87 -1.11 23.91
C ASN A 75 23.26 -1.26 22.50
N PRO A 76 21.92 -1.21 22.36
CA PRO A 76 21.26 -1.35 21.06
C PRO A 76 21.48 -0.14 20.14
N PHE A 77 22.09 0.94 20.64
CA PHE A 77 22.37 2.18 19.90
C PHE A 77 23.82 2.28 19.40
N LYS A 78 24.62 1.20 19.51
CA LYS A 78 25.98 1.20 18.97
C LYS A 78 25.93 1.11 17.43
N PRO A 79 26.59 2.00 16.69
CA PRO A 79 26.67 1.87 15.24
C PRO A 79 27.37 0.56 14.88
N PRO A 80 26.89 -0.16 13.86
CA PRO A 80 27.53 -1.40 13.43
C PRO A 80 28.95 -1.12 12.95
N SER A 81 29.86 -2.10 13.10
CA SER A 81 31.25 -1.97 12.66
C SER A 81 31.44 -2.25 11.17
N HIS A 82 30.46 -2.88 10.52
CA HIS A 82 30.46 -3.22 9.11
C HIS A 82 29.08 -2.93 8.51
N PRO A 83 29.01 -2.57 7.22
CA PRO A 83 27.72 -2.36 6.56
C PRO A 83 26.90 -3.66 6.60
N PRO A 84 25.57 -3.58 6.79
CA PRO A 84 24.73 -4.76 6.79
C PRO A 84 24.75 -5.42 5.41
N ARG A 85 24.65 -6.75 5.39
CA ARG A 85 24.62 -7.51 4.13
C ARG A 85 23.46 -7.03 3.24
N VAL A 86 23.66 -7.12 1.93
CA VAL A 86 22.60 -6.86 0.94
C VAL A 86 21.62 -8.03 1.01
N GLN A 87 20.35 -7.75 1.24
CA GLN A 87 19.26 -8.73 1.24
C GLN A 87 18.71 -8.88 -0.19
N LYS A 88 17.93 -9.94 -0.45
CA LYS A 88 17.27 -10.12 -1.74
C LYS A 88 16.14 -9.08 -1.86
N GLY A 89 16.09 -8.34 -2.97
CA GLY A 89 15.08 -7.29 -3.18
C GLY A 89 15.38 -5.96 -2.46
N ASP A 90 16.64 -5.68 -2.12
CA ASP A 90 17.05 -4.43 -1.45
C ASP A 90 17.25 -3.23 -2.41
N THR A 91 17.00 -3.41 -3.72
CA THR A 91 17.29 -2.42 -4.75
C THR A 91 16.23 -2.39 -5.84
N ASP A 92 15.79 -1.19 -6.22
CA ASP A 92 14.99 -0.97 -7.43
C ASP A 92 15.46 0.32 -8.13
N GLY A 93 16.00 0.16 -9.35
CA GLY A 93 16.65 1.24 -10.09
C GLY A 93 17.81 1.88 -9.33
N GLU A 94 17.64 3.14 -8.95
CA GLU A 94 18.61 3.94 -8.19
C GLU A 94 18.33 3.96 -6.67
N SER A 95 17.20 3.39 -6.23
CA SER A 95 16.81 3.34 -4.81
C SER A 95 17.37 2.08 -4.16
N VAL A 96 18.09 2.23 -3.04
CA VAL A 96 18.68 1.13 -2.26
C VAL A 96 18.20 1.23 -0.82
N TRP A 97 17.84 0.10 -0.20
CA TRP A 97 17.39 0.08 1.20
C TRP A 97 17.94 -1.10 2.00
N HIS A 98 17.71 -1.04 3.30
CA HIS A 98 17.93 -2.09 4.28
C HIS A 98 16.70 -2.17 5.18
N SER A 99 16.12 -3.36 5.31
CA SER A 99 14.94 -3.56 6.16
C SER A 99 15.36 -3.97 7.57
N SER A 100 14.86 -3.26 8.59
CA SER A 100 15.11 -3.57 10.00
C SER A 100 13.97 -3.14 10.91
N TRP A 101 13.78 -3.85 12.03
CA TRP A 101 12.75 -3.55 13.03
C TRP A 101 13.02 -2.26 13.81
N ASN A 102 14.29 -1.84 13.91
CA ASN A 102 14.72 -0.65 14.64
C ASN A 102 14.68 0.64 13.79
N TRP A 103 13.99 0.63 12.65
CA TRP A 103 13.94 1.75 11.69
C TRP A 103 13.44 3.07 12.27
N LEU A 104 12.54 3.05 13.26
CA LEU A 104 12.07 4.26 13.98
C LEU A 104 13.00 4.69 15.11
N LEU A 105 13.82 3.78 15.65
CA LEU A 105 14.77 4.11 16.71
C LEU A 105 15.97 4.92 16.18
N MET A 106 16.26 4.78 14.88
CA MET A 106 17.41 5.38 14.23
C MET A 106 16.93 6.44 13.22
N PRO A 107 17.11 7.74 13.51
CA PRO A 107 16.59 8.80 12.64
C PRO A 107 17.26 8.82 11.27
N PHE A 108 18.56 8.58 11.20
CA PHE A 108 19.33 8.62 9.95
C PHE A 108 19.73 7.22 9.51
N SER A 109 19.43 6.88 8.25
CA SER A 109 19.69 5.54 7.71
C SER A 109 21.19 5.19 7.70
N GLY A 110 22.03 6.16 7.32
CA GLY A 110 23.49 6.03 7.29
C GLY A 110 24.13 5.59 8.62
N SER A 111 23.48 5.84 9.76
CA SER A 111 23.98 5.42 11.07
C SER A 111 23.96 3.89 11.28
N VAL A 112 23.10 3.18 10.54
CA VAL A 112 22.94 1.73 10.57
C VAL A 112 23.53 1.10 9.32
N THR A 113 23.29 1.69 8.16
CA THR A 113 23.74 1.13 6.88
C THR A 113 25.23 1.35 6.63
N LEU A 114 25.84 2.36 7.29
CA LEU A 114 27.17 2.90 6.97
C LEU A 114 27.31 3.34 5.49
N ASP A 115 26.17 3.54 4.82
CA ASP A 115 26.06 3.97 3.43
C ASP A 115 24.96 5.04 3.37
N GLU A 116 25.36 6.24 2.98
CA GLU A 116 24.46 7.39 2.91
C GLU A 116 23.33 7.17 1.89
N ASN A 117 23.59 6.45 0.80
CA ASN A 117 22.61 6.23 -0.27
C ASN A 117 21.62 5.09 0.03
N ARG A 118 21.82 4.35 1.12
CA ARG A 118 20.97 3.22 1.52
C ARG A 118 20.01 3.63 2.63
N ALA A 119 18.71 3.62 2.32
CA ALA A 119 17.65 3.95 3.29
C ALA A 119 17.36 2.80 4.26
N LEU A 120 16.98 3.10 5.49
CA LEU A 120 16.59 2.14 6.53
C LEU A 120 15.06 2.11 6.60
N LEU A 121 14.45 1.01 6.15
CA LEU A 121 13.00 0.85 6.05
C LEU A 121 12.47 -0.15 7.10
N PRO A 122 11.17 -0.09 7.45
CA PRO A 122 10.54 -1.14 8.27
C PRO A 122 10.66 -2.51 7.63
N VAL A 123 10.67 -3.59 8.42
CA VAL A 123 10.57 -4.95 7.87
C VAL A 123 9.28 -5.08 7.07
N LEU A 124 9.39 -5.55 5.82
CA LEU A 124 8.22 -5.85 5.00
C LEU A 124 7.54 -7.08 5.60
N LYS A 125 6.32 -6.90 6.11
CA LYS A 125 5.51 -8.01 6.62
C LYS A 125 5.05 -8.88 5.46
N GLU A 126 5.03 -10.19 5.65
CA GLU A 126 4.43 -11.09 4.67
C GLU A 126 2.91 -10.87 4.67
N ARG A 127 2.34 -10.72 3.47
CA ARG A 127 0.91 -10.51 3.28
C ARG A 127 0.19 -11.85 3.37
N THR A 128 -0.87 -11.91 4.17
CA THR A 128 -1.72 -13.10 4.25
C THR A 128 -2.34 -13.39 2.88
N PRO A 129 -2.25 -14.64 2.37
CA PRO A 129 -2.85 -14.99 1.10
C PRO A 129 -4.37 -15.02 1.17
N VAL A 130 -5.01 -14.43 0.15
CA VAL A 130 -6.44 -14.55 -0.10
C VAL A 130 -6.65 -15.21 -1.45
N TYR A 131 -7.37 -16.33 -1.45
CA TYR A 131 -7.60 -17.18 -2.59
C TYR A 131 -8.97 -16.90 -3.18
N CYS A 132 -9.07 -16.91 -4.49
CA CYS A 132 -10.33 -16.95 -5.20
C CYS A 132 -10.28 -18.05 -6.24
N TYR A 133 -11.22 -19.01 -6.15
CA TYR A 133 -11.36 -20.01 -7.21
C TYR A 133 -12.21 -19.45 -8.35
N TYR A 134 -11.66 -19.49 -9.56
CA TYR A 134 -12.34 -19.08 -10.78
C TYR A 134 -12.00 -20.07 -11.89
N ASP A 135 -13.02 -20.82 -12.34
CA ASP A 135 -12.86 -21.76 -13.43
C ASP A 135 -13.19 -21.09 -14.77
N GLY A 136 -12.14 -20.68 -15.49
CA GLY A 136 -12.25 -20.07 -16.81
C GLY A 136 -12.52 -21.05 -17.95
N ASP A 137 -12.64 -22.36 -17.68
CA ASP A 137 -12.76 -23.38 -18.73
C ASP A 137 -14.04 -23.23 -19.57
N ALA A 138 -15.10 -22.65 -19.01
CA ALA A 138 -16.31 -22.27 -19.77
C ALA A 138 -16.06 -21.18 -20.83
N PHE A 139 -15.03 -20.35 -20.66
CA PHE A 139 -14.75 -19.18 -21.50
C PHE A 139 -13.50 -19.32 -22.36
N ARG A 140 -12.66 -20.34 -22.12
CA ARG A 140 -11.51 -20.68 -22.99
C ARG A 140 -11.92 -21.05 -24.44
N GLY A 141 -13.19 -21.41 -24.65
CA GLY A 141 -13.80 -21.63 -25.97
C GLY A 141 -14.95 -20.66 -26.32
N GLY A 142 -15.15 -19.59 -25.55
CA GLY A 142 -16.31 -18.69 -25.64
C GLY A 142 -16.04 -17.30 -26.25
N ASP A 143 -17.01 -16.40 -26.09
CA ASP A 143 -16.95 -15.00 -26.54
C ASP A 143 -15.82 -14.22 -25.83
N ARG A 144 -14.86 -13.72 -26.62
CA ARG A 144 -13.71 -12.91 -26.14
C ARG A 144 -14.17 -11.72 -25.29
N ALA A 145 -15.29 -11.10 -25.63
CA ALA A 145 -15.79 -9.93 -24.89
C ALA A 145 -16.19 -10.29 -23.45
N SER A 146 -16.71 -11.50 -23.23
CA SER A 146 -17.06 -12.01 -21.90
C SER A 146 -15.81 -12.35 -21.09
N ALA A 147 -14.80 -12.98 -21.71
CA ALA A 147 -13.53 -13.27 -21.04
C ALA A 147 -12.79 -11.99 -20.60
N GLU A 148 -12.84 -10.93 -21.41
CA GLU A 148 -12.25 -9.63 -21.06
C GLU A 148 -13.01 -8.94 -19.93
N ALA A 149 -14.34 -9.03 -19.92
CA ALA A 149 -15.16 -8.47 -18.83
C ALA A 149 -14.85 -9.14 -17.49
N GLU A 150 -14.75 -10.47 -17.48
CA GLU A 150 -14.39 -11.26 -16.29
C GLU A 150 -12.97 -10.97 -15.82
N SER A 151 -12.00 -10.88 -16.75
CA SER A 151 -10.63 -10.51 -16.40
C SER A 151 -10.56 -9.11 -15.75
N ALA A 152 -11.37 -8.16 -16.21
CA ALA A 152 -11.45 -6.83 -15.61
C ALA A 152 -12.03 -6.86 -14.19
N LEU A 153 -13.06 -7.68 -13.95
CA LEU A 153 -13.63 -7.88 -12.61
C LEU A 153 -12.61 -8.51 -11.64
N LEU A 154 -11.89 -9.54 -12.10
CA LEU A 154 -10.83 -10.20 -11.33
C LEU A 154 -9.65 -9.27 -11.04
N LEU A 155 -9.30 -8.36 -11.97
CA LEU A 155 -8.30 -7.33 -11.72
C LEU A 155 -8.77 -6.36 -10.63
N ALA A 156 -10.04 -5.92 -10.67
CA ALA A 156 -10.60 -5.07 -9.62
C ALA A 156 -10.58 -5.79 -8.25
N TRP A 157 -10.87 -7.09 -8.22
CA TRP A 157 -10.78 -7.92 -7.02
C TRP A 157 -9.34 -7.98 -6.49
N ARG A 158 -8.35 -8.27 -7.34
CA ARG A 158 -6.93 -8.28 -6.98
C ARG A 158 -6.48 -6.93 -6.41
N ARG A 159 -6.83 -5.82 -7.06
CA ARG A 159 -6.50 -4.46 -6.60
C ARG A 159 -7.07 -4.17 -5.22
N ALA A 160 -8.36 -4.45 -5.01
CA ALA A 160 -9.04 -4.18 -3.75
C ALA A 160 -8.43 -4.94 -2.57
N TRP A 161 -8.17 -6.24 -2.73
CA TRP A 161 -7.53 -7.05 -1.69
C TRP A 161 -6.05 -6.67 -1.47
N TRP A 162 -5.31 -6.34 -2.53
CA TRP A 162 -3.92 -5.88 -2.43
C TRP A 162 -3.81 -4.58 -1.61
N ALA A 163 -4.65 -3.59 -1.89
CA ALA A 163 -4.64 -2.32 -1.17
C ALA A 163 -4.92 -2.49 0.33
N GLN A 164 -5.68 -3.52 0.70
CA GLN A 164 -6.03 -3.85 2.09
C GLN A 164 -4.99 -4.70 2.82
N GLY A 165 -3.82 -4.96 2.20
CA GLY A 165 -2.71 -5.67 2.85
C GLY A 165 -2.67 -7.18 2.61
N PHE A 166 -3.45 -7.72 1.67
CA PHE A 166 -3.47 -9.15 1.35
C PHE A 166 -2.64 -9.48 0.10
N ARG A 167 -2.35 -10.77 -0.09
CA ARG A 167 -1.75 -11.33 -1.32
C ARG A 167 -2.85 -12.08 -2.09
N PRO A 168 -3.48 -11.45 -3.09
CA PRO A 168 -4.56 -12.10 -3.83
C PRO A 168 -4.01 -13.14 -4.81
N ILE A 169 -4.63 -14.32 -4.84
CA ILE A 169 -4.22 -15.46 -5.69
C ILE A 169 -5.47 -16.04 -6.33
N ILE A 170 -5.46 -16.20 -7.65
CA ILE A 170 -6.58 -16.81 -8.38
C ILE A 170 -6.25 -18.28 -8.62
N LEU A 171 -7.08 -19.15 -8.05
CA LEU A 171 -7.03 -20.59 -8.21
C LEU A 171 -7.92 -21.04 -9.36
N THR A 172 -7.48 -22.07 -10.07
CA THR A 172 -8.20 -22.70 -11.17
C THR A 172 -8.28 -24.20 -10.96
N SER A 173 -8.90 -24.90 -11.91
CA SER A 173 -8.95 -26.36 -11.92
C SER A 173 -7.54 -26.99 -11.94
N ALA A 174 -6.51 -26.28 -12.41
CA ALA A 174 -5.12 -26.77 -12.44
C ALA A 174 -4.56 -26.99 -11.03
N GLU A 175 -4.79 -26.06 -10.09
CA GLU A 175 -4.28 -26.17 -8.72
C GLU A 175 -4.91 -27.35 -7.97
N ALA A 176 -6.19 -27.66 -8.25
CA ALA A 176 -6.86 -28.83 -7.70
C ALA A 176 -6.19 -30.15 -8.12
N THR A 177 -5.59 -30.23 -9.32
CA THR A 177 -4.92 -31.45 -9.79
C THR A 177 -3.63 -31.78 -9.03
N ASN A 178 -3.03 -30.78 -8.37
CA ASN A 178 -1.87 -30.99 -7.50
C ASN A 178 -2.26 -31.64 -6.17
N ASN A 179 -3.54 -31.70 -5.84
CA ASN A 179 -4.03 -32.30 -4.61
C ASN A 179 -4.03 -33.83 -4.70
N PRO A 180 -3.46 -34.56 -3.72
CA PRO A 180 -3.48 -36.02 -3.71
C PRO A 180 -4.89 -36.63 -3.73
N LEU A 181 -5.90 -35.95 -3.18
CA LEU A 181 -7.30 -36.41 -3.19
C LEU A 181 -7.99 -36.23 -4.54
N TYR A 182 -7.37 -35.53 -5.51
CA TYR A 182 -7.97 -35.31 -6.83
C TYR A 182 -8.32 -36.62 -7.54
N GLN A 183 -7.42 -37.62 -7.47
CA GLN A 183 -7.66 -38.93 -8.09
C GLN A 183 -8.80 -39.69 -7.42
N GLU A 184 -9.04 -39.47 -6.13
CA GLU A 184 -10.13 -40.10 -5.39
C GLU A 184 -11.46 -39.47 -5.79
N VAL A 185 -11.52 -38.13 -5.89
CA VAL A 185 -12.71 -37.41 -6.37
C VAL A 185 -13.11 -37.84 -7.79
N GLN A 186 -12.15 -38.10 -8.69
CA GLN A 186 -12.48 -38.59 -10.04
C GLN A 186 -13.02 -40.03 -10.06
N LYS A 187 -12.77 -40.82 -9.01
CA LYS A 187 -13.26 -42.21 -8.90
C LYS A 187 -14.67 -42.30 -8.31
N LEU A 188 -15.17 -41.24 -7.68
CA LEU A 188 -16.52 -41.19 -7.13
C LEU A 188 -17.53 -41.34 -8.29
N GLN A 189 -18.35 -42.39 -8.21
CA GLN A 189 -19.46 -42.63 -9.12
C GLN A 189 -20.69 -41.85 -8.63
N ASP A 190 -21.55 -41.40 -9.54
CA ASP A 190 -22.82 -40.72 -9.23
C ASP A 190 -22.71 -39.41 -8.44
N ILE A 191 -21.70 -38.57 -8.72
CA ILE A 191 -21.55 -37.24 -8.14
C ILE A 191 -22.30 -36.15 -8.93
N SER A 192 -22.94 -35.20 -8.22
CA SER A 192 -23.57 -34.05 -8.87
C SER A 192 -22.52 -33.13 -9.55
N PRO A 193 -22.83 -32.51 -10.71
CA PRO A 193 -21.91 -31.55 -11.35
C PRO A 193 -21.55 -30.36 -10.45
N ALA A 194 -22.51 -29.87 -9.65
CA ALA A 194 -22.31 -28.75 -8.73
C ALA A 194 -21.33 -29.12 -7.61
N LEU A 195 -21.53 -30.29 -6.96
CA LEU A 195 -20.61 -30.79 -5.94
C LEU A 195 -19.22 -31.06 -6.53
N LYS A 196 -19.12 -31.54 -7.77
CA LYS A 196 -17.83 -31.75 -8.44
C LYS A 196 -17.07 -30.43 -8.60
N VAL A 197 -17.72 -29.37 -9.08
CA VAL A 197 -17.09 -28.03 -9.20
C VAL A 197 -16.69 -27.50 -7.83
N ASP A 198 -17.55 -27.66 -6.83
CA ASP A 198 -17.23 -27.21 -5.47
C ASP A 198 -16.06 -28.00 -4.86
N LEU A 199 -16.01 -29.32 -5.00
CA LEU A 199 -14.86 -30.13 -4.58
C LEU A 199 -13.57 -29.67 -5.26
N MET A 200 -13.60 -29.30 -6.54
CA MET A 200 -12.43 -28.74 -7.21
C MET A 200 -11.97 -27.41 -6.57
N ARG A 201 -12.91 -26.53 -6.22
CA ARG A 201 -12.62 -25.30 -5.45
C ARG A 201 -11.94 -25.60 -4.13
N TRP A 202 -12.48 -26.54 -3.35
CA TRP A 202 -11.95 -26.93 -2.05
C TRP A 202 -10.58 -27.62 -2.15
N LEU A 203 -10.39 -28.52 -3.13
CA LEU A 203 -9.11 -29.18 -3.39
C LEU A 203 -8.02 -28.19 -3.81
N ALA A 204 -8.37 -27.21 -4.66
CA ALA A 204 -7.45 -26.16 -5.07
C ALA A 204 -7.01 -25.31 -3.87
N TRP A 205 -7.94 -24.93 -2.99
CA TRP A 205 -7.60 -24.19 -1.78
C TRP A 205 -6.72 -25.02 -0.84
N GLN A 206 -7.10 -26.28 -0.57
CA GLN A 206 -6.33 -27.17 0.31
C GLN A 206 -4.91 -27.41 -0.20
N ALA A 207 -4.70 -27.46 -1.53
CA ALA A 207 -3.38 -27.60 -2.13
C ALA A 207 -2.46 -26.38 -1.89
N MET A 208 -3.02 -25.20 -1.62
CA MET A 208 -2.26 -23.99 -1.32
C MET A 208 -1.87 -23.88 0.16
N GLY A 209 -2.69 -24.42 1.07
CA GLY A 209 -2.46 -24.43 2.50
C GLY A 209 -3.43 -23.55 3.28
N ASP A 210 -2.93 -22.89 4.33
CA ASP A 210 -3.72 -22.00 5.19
C ASP A 210 -4.09 -20.72 4.45
N GLY A 211 -5.23 -20.12 4.81
CA GLY A 211 -5.56 -18.80 4.30
C GLY A 211 -7.03 -18.46 4.33
N VAL A 212 -7.39 -17.54 3.45
CA VAL A 212 -8.76 -17.04 3.27
C VAL A 212 -9.23 -17.42 1.88
N LEU A 213 -10.30 -18.19 1.75
CA LEU A 213 -10.97 -18.45 0.48
C LEU A 213 -12.16 -17.51 0.34
N ALA A 214 -12.08 -16.60 -0.62
CA ALA A 214 -13.09 -15.60 -0.91
C ALA A 214 -13.65 -15.77 -2.33
N HIS A 215 -14.94 -15.49 -2.50
CA HIS A 215 -15.57 -15.44 -3.81
C HIS A 215 -15.04 -14.24 -4.63
N HIS A 216 -14.98 -14.37 -5.96
CA HIS A 216 -14.59 -13.28 -6.87
C HIS A 216 -15.53 -12.06 -6.81
N LEU A 217 -16.70 -12.18 -6.16
CA LEU A 217 -17.70 -11.11 -6.00
C LEU A 217 -17.69 -10.52 -4.58
N LEU A 218 -16.71 -10.91 -3.76
CA LEU A 218 -16.54 -10.44 -2.39
C LEU A 218 -15.39 -9.43 -2.33
N PHE A 219 -15.69 -8.21 -1.89
CA PHE A 219 -14.74 -7.09 -1.87
C PHE A 219 -14.56 -6.53 -0.45
N PRO A 220 -13.33 -6.16 -0.06
CA PRO A 220 -13.06 -5.55 1.24
C PRO A 220 -13.39 -4.04 1.19
N MET A 221 -14.59 -3.69 1.65
CA MET A 221 -15.16 -2.34 1.62
C MET A 221 -15.22 -1.73 3.02
N ALA A 222 -14.03 -1.58 3.63
CA ALA A 222 -13.85 -1.01 4.97
C ALA A 222 -12.55 -0.18 5.05
N PRO A 223 -12.40 0.68 6.08
CA PRO A 223 -11.12 1.28 6.42
C PRO A 223 -10.03 0.23 6.65
N HIS A 224 -8.77 0.58 6.39
CA HIS A 224 -7.66 -0.34 6.53
C HIS A 224 -7.48 -0.85 7.96
N ASP A 225 -7.72 0.01 8.96
CA ASP A 225 -7.66 -0.27 10.40
C ASP A 225 -8.89 -1.01 10.96
N ASP A 226 -9.81 -1.46 10.10
CA ASP A 226 -10.95 -2.26 10.51
C ASP A 226 -10.52 -3.51 11.30
N PRO A 227 -11.14 -3.81 12.46
CA PRO A 227 -10.72 -4.91 13.33
C PRO A 227 -10.79 -6.28 12.65
N PHE A 228 -11.77 -6.49 11.77
CA PHE A 228 -11.95 -7.77 11.09
C PHE A 228 -10.89 -7.97 10.00
N LEU A 229 -10.60 -6.94 9.20
CA LEU A 229 -9.49 -7.00 8.23
C LEU A 229 -8.13 -7.14 8.92
N THR A 230 -7.96 -6.49 10.08
CA THR A 230 -6.75 -6.65 10.90
C THR A 230 -6.59 -8.08 11.41
N TYR A 231 -7.66 -8.73 11.85
CA TYR A 231 -7.65 -10.15 12.21
C TYR A 231 -7.23 -11.02 11.02
N LEU A 232 -7.85 -10.83 9.85
CA LEU A 232 -7.50 -11.59 8.66
C LEU A 232 -6.05 -11.40 8.23
N ARG A 233 -5.48 -10.20 8.32
CA ARG A 233 -4.08 -9.93 7.98
C ARG A 233 -3.08 -10.63 8.90
N ARG A 234 -3.47 -11.01 10.12
CA ARG A 234 -2.59 -11.77 11.03
C ARG A 234 -2.32 -13.18 10.52
N GLY A 235 -3.21 -13.75 9.71
CA GLY A 235 -3.04 -15.07 9.11
C GLY A 235 -3.15 -16.24 10.10
N GLU A 236 -3.67 -16.01 11.31
CA GLU A 236 -3.83 -17.05 12.33
C GLU A 236 -5.29 -17.53 12.36
N PHE A 237 -5.55 -18.71 11.80
CA PHE A 237 -6.90 -19.27 11.65
C PHE A 237 -7.05 -20.57 12.45
N PRO A 238 -7.43 -20.48 13.74
CA PRO A 238 -7.45 -21.65 14.61
C PRO A 238 -8.61 -22.61 14.35
N LYS A 239 -9.66 -22.15 13.66
CA LYS A 239 -10.85 -22.94 13.31
C LYS A 239 -11.34 -22.60 11.92
N LEU A 240 -11.83 -23.60 11.20
CA LEU A 240 -12.54 -23.42 9.94
C LEU A 240 -13.83 -22.67 10.19
N THR A 241 -13.89 -21.45 9.68
CA THR A 241 -14.93 -20.48 9.98
C THR A 241 -15.63 -20.05 8.70
N ARG A 242 -16.96 -20.03 8.75
CA ARG A 242 -17.86 -19.45 7.76
C ARG A 242 -18.63 -18.32 8.41
N PHE A 243 -19.05 -17.35 7.61
CA PHE A 243 -19.81 -16.20 8.09
C PHE A 243 -21.27 -16.30 7.64
N LYS A 244 -22.19 -15.87 8.51
CA LYS A 244 -23.61 -15.75 8.18
C LYS A 244 -23.80 -14.82 6.98
N ASP A 245 -24.93 -14.97 6.30
CA ASP A 245 -25.38 -14.15 5.16
C ASP A 245 -24.41 -13.97 3.98
N LEU A 246 -23.22 -14.57 4.01
CA LEU A 246 -22.23 -14.57 2.93
C LEU A 246 -22.25 -15.87 2.13
N ASP A 247 -23.20 -16.76 2.38
CA ASP A 247 -23.22 -18.12 1.80
C ASP A 247 -21.86 -18.81 2.01
N ASP A 248 -21.29 -19.43 0.96
CA ASP A 248 -19.90 -19.92 0.94
C ASP A 248 -18.92 -18.89 0.34
N GLY A 249 -19.29 -17.61 0.44
CA GLY A 249 -18.58 -16.49 -0.16
C GLY A 249 -17.29 -16.12 0.57
N LEU A 250 -17.19 -16.41 1.88
CA LEU A 250 -15.96 -16.31 2.65
C LEU A 250 -15.78 -17.51 3.57
N LEU A 251 -14.62 -18.13 3.46
CA LEU A 251 -14.17 -19.24 4.30
C LEU A 251 -12.76 -18.94 4.79
N VAL A 252 -12.50 -19.23 6.06
CA VAL A 252 -11.22 -18.95 6.71
C VAL A 252 -10.83 -20.18 7.50
N GLY A 253 -9.62 -20.71 7.32
CA GLY A 253 -9.23 -21.92 8.03
C GLY A 253 -7.82 -22.41 7.72
N SER A 254 -7.42 -23.42 8.49
CA SER A 254 -6.15 -24.14 8.29
C SER A 254 -6.30 -25.27 7.27
N ALA A 255 -5.20 -25.63 6.62
CA ALA A 255 -5.14 -26.70 5.61
C ALA A 255 -5.61 -28.06 6.16
N ASP A 256 -5.33 -28.33 7.44
CA ASP A 256 -5.69 -29.57 8.12
C ASP A 256 -7.21 -29.67 8.31
N GLU A 257 -7.85 -28.61 8.79
CA GLU A 257 -9.30 -28.59 8.97
C GLU A 257 -10.04 -28.67 7.63
N VAL A 258 -9.55 -27.96 6.62
CA VAL A 258 -10.07 -28.05 5.25
C VAL A 258 -9.98 -29.49 4.73
N LEU A 259 -8.84 -30.17 4.93
CA LEU A 259 -8.67 -31.57 4.54
C LEU A 259 -9.67 -32.49 5.24
N THR A 260 -9.91 -32.29 6.54
CA THR A 260 -10.89 -33.10 7.28
C THR A 260 -12.31 -32.89 6.76
N LEU A 261 -12.67 -31.67 6.38
CA LEU A 261 -13.97 -31.35 5.81
C LEU A 261 -14.15 -32.04 4.45
N ILE A 262 -13.16 -31.96 3.56
CA ILE A 262 -13.20 -32.58 2.23
C ILE A 262 -13.41 -34.09 2.34
N LYS A 263 -12.63 -34.77 3.19
CA LYS A 263 -12.79 -36.22 3.41
C LYS A 263 -14.18 -36.57 3.93
N THR A 264 -14.68 -35.80 4.91
CA THR A 264 -16.02 -36.01 5.46
C THR A 264 -17.12 -35.84 4.39
N ALA A 265 -16.97 -34.86 3.50
CA ALA A 265 -17.93 -34.65 2.40
C ALA A 265 -17.87 -35.79 1.36
N MET A 266 -16.69 -36.33 1.07
CA MET A 266 -16.52 -37.46 0.15
C MET A 266 -17.11 -38.77 0.70
N ASP A 267 -17.06 -38.96 2.02
CA ASP A 267 -17.63 -40.12 2.72
C ASP A 267 -19.15 -40.01 2.95
N GLY A 268 -19.77 -38.89 2.57
CA GLY A 268 -21.20 -38.62 2.75
C GLY A 268 -22.10 -39.51 1.88
N ALA A 269 -23.27 -39.89 2.40
CA ALA A 269 -24.18 -40.82 1.74
C ALA A 269 -24.99 -40.23 0.57
N GLU A 270 -25.06 -38.89 0.43
CA GLU A 270 -25.92 -38.19 -0.55
C GLU A 270 -25.15 -37.33 -1.58
N THR A 271 -24.03 -37.81 -2.10
CA THR A 271 -23.18 -37.09 -3.08
C THR A 271 -23.86 -36.81 -4.43
N SER A 272 -24.95 -37.53 -4.77
CA SER A 272 -25.69 -37.38 -6.03
C SER A 272 -26.61 -36.16 -6.08
N LYS A 273 -27.06 -35.64 -4.92
CA LYS A 273 -27.99 -34.50 -4.82
C LYS A 273 -27.39 -33.27 -4.14
N ALA A 274 -26.22 -33.41 -3.54
CA ALA A 274 -25.53 -32.32 -2.88
C ALA A 274 -25.20 -31.16 -3.83
N GLU A 275 -25.42 -29.93 -3.35
CA GLU A 275 -25.07 -28.71 -4.08
C GLU A 275 -23.66 -28.19 -3.74
N GLY A 276 -23.08 -28.61 -2.60
CA GLY A 276 -21.75 -28.18 -2.16
C GLY A 276 -21.17 -29.00 -1.01
N VAL A 277 -19.87 -28.84 -0.77
CA VAL A 277 -19.06 -29.59 0.21
C VAL A 277 -19.54 -29.33 1.64
N VAL A 278 -19.83 -28.07 1.98
CA VAL A 278 -20.31 -27.67 3.32
C VAL A 278 -21.60 -28.38 3.68
N ALA A 279 -22.62 -28.26 2.81
CA ALA A 279 -23.92 -28.89 3.01
C ALA A 279 -23.80 -30.43 3.12
N THR A 280 -22.91 -31.04 2.34
CA THR A 280 -22.65 -32.49 2.38
C THR A 280 -21.98 -32.94 3.67
N ALA A 281 -20.99 -32.17 4.14
CA ALA A 281 -20.28 -32.49 5.38
C ALA A 281 -21.17 -32.33 6.61
N GLU A 282 -22.13 -31.40 6.58
CA GLU A 282 -23.09 -31.17 7.66
C GLU A 282 -24.21 -32.21 7.69
N SER A 283 -24.66 -32.73 6.54
CA SER A 283 -25.69 -33.77 6.47
C SER A 283 -25.21 -35.16 6.92
N GLY A 284 -23.90 -35.40 6.93
CA GLY A 284 -23.29 -36.70 7.24
C GLY A 284 -23.17 -37.06 8.73
N LYS A 285 -23.60 -36.22 9.69
CA LYS A 285 -23.44 -36.49 11.13
C LYS A 285 -24.74 -36.54 11.93
N ASP A 286 -25.13 -37.76 12.31
CA ASP A 286 -25.95 -38.02 13.49
C ASP A 286 -25.10 -37.83 14.77
N GLY A 287 -24.91 -36.58 15.24
CA GLY A 287 -24.13 -36.37 16.48
C GLY A 287 -23.68 -34.97 16.90
N GLY A 288 -24.08 -33.89 16.22
CA GLY A 288 -24.03 -32.53 16.78
C GLY A 288 -22.65 -31.83 16.90
N VAL A 289 -21.56 -32.35 16.31
CA VAL A 289 -20.27 -31.63 16.25
C VAL A 289 -20.08 -31.00 14.86
N SER A 290 -20.45 -29.73 14.73
CA SER A 290 -20.19 -28.89 13.56
C SER A 290 -18.68 -28.75 13.34
N LEU A 291 -18.22 -29.16 12.14
CA LEU A 291 -16.81 -29.00 11.72
C LEU A 291 -16.47 -27.55 11.37
N ILE A 292 -17.49 -26.72 11.13
CA ILE A 292 -17.36 -25.32 10.74
C ILE A 292 -17.95 -24.45 11.84
N LEU A 293 -17.18 -23.46 12.28
CA LEU A 293 -17.66 -22.38 13.12
C LEU A 293 -18.42 -21.37 12.27
N VAL A 294 -19.65 -21.02 12.67
CA VAL A 294 -20.45 -20.00 11.97
C VAL A 294 -20.46 -18.71 12.79
N GLU A 295 -19.80 -17.68 12.28
CA GLU A 295 -19.74 -16.34 12.88
C GLU A 295 -20.68 -15.35 12.21
N ASP A 296 -20.95 -14.22 12.87
CA ASP A 296 -21.80 -13.16 12.31
C ASP A 296 -21.11 -12.43 11.14
N THR A 297 -21.90 -11.96 10.18
CA THR A 297 -21.43 -11.26 8.98
C THR A 297 -20.62 -10.02 9.33
N PRO A 298 -19.35 -9.90 8.93
CA PRO A 298 -18.58 -8.69 9.17
C PRO A 298 -19.12 -7.54 8.31
N THR A 299 -19.20 -6.34 8.90
CA THR A 299 -19.58 -5.11 8.17
C THR A 299 -18.53 -4.68 7.14
N SER A 300 -17.38 -5.34 7.14
CA SER A 300 -16.18 -4.95 6.41
C SER A 300 -16.16 -5.44 4.96
N LEU A 301 -17.04 -6.38 4.62
CA LEU A 301 -17.02 -7.07 3.33
C LEU A 301 -18.33 -6.90 2.57
N ALA A 302 -18.22 -6.49 1.32
CA ALA A 302 -19.34 -6.37 0.40
C ALA A 302 -19.41 -7.58 -0.51
N TYR A 303 -20.49 -8.36 -0.38
CA TYR A 303 -20.74 -9.50 -1.27
C TYR A 303 -21.82 -9.16 -2.31
N TYR A 304 -21.41 -9.15 -3.58
CA TYR A 304 -22.27 -8.93 -4.75
C TYR A 304 -22.80 -10.25 -5.30
N SER A 305 -23.41 -11.07 -4.44
CA SER A 305 -24.02 -12.33 -4.90
C SER A 305 -25.10 -12.08 -5.95
N PRO A 306 -25.35 -13.02 -6.88
CA PRO A 306 -26.37 -12.84 -7.92
C PRO A 306 -27.73 -12.41 -7.35
N SER A 307 -28.17 -13.04 -6.26
CA SER A 307 -29.44 -12.69 -5.59
C SER A 307 -29.44 -11.27 -5.02
N ARG A 308 -28.32 -10.80 -4.46
CA ARG A 308 -28.20 -9.42 -3.95
C ARG A 308 -28.12 -8.42 -5.09
N VAL A 309 -27.45 -8.76 -6.20
CA VAL A 309 -27.38 -7.89 -7.38
C VAL A 309 -28.76 -7.69 -8.00
N GLU A 310 -29.55 -8.75 -8.12
CA GLU A 310 -30.93 -8.66 -8.61
C GLU A 310 -31.83 -7.83 -7.68
N ALA A 311 -31.67 -7.99 -6.37
CA ALA A 311 -32.49 -7.28 -5.38
C ALA A 311 -32.11 -5.79 -5.21
N LEU A 312 -30.81 -5.48 -5.14
CA LEU A 312 -30.32 -4.14 -4.81
C LEU A 312 -29.96 -3.31 -6.05
N TYR A 313 -29.57 -3.95 -7.15
CA TYR A 313 -29.05 -3.28 -8.34
C TYR A 313 -29.74 -3.80 -9.63
N PRO A 314 -31.08 -3.64 -9.74
CA PRO A 314 -31.87 -4.29 -10.80
C PRO A 314 -31.39 -3.96 -12.21
N LYS A 315 -30.91 -2.73 -12.47
CA LYS A 315 -30.36 -2.34 -13.79
C LYS A 315 -29.15 -3.18 -14.20
N VAL A 316 -28.28 -3.52 -13.24
CA VAL A 316 -27.11 -4.37 -13.50
C VAL A 316 -27.55 -5.82 -13.67
N GLY A 317 -28.52 -6.28 -12.86
CA GLY A 317 -29.14 -7.60 -13.01
C GLY A 317 -29.82 -7.80 -14.37
N ASP A 318 -30.52 -6.78 -14.88
CA ASP A 318 -31.12 -6.78 -16.22
C ASP A 318 -30.06 -6.92 -17.32
N LEU A 319 -28.95 -6.19 -17.21
CA LEU A 319 -27.83 -6.27 -18.15
C LEU A 319 -27.15 -7.64 -18.11
N LEU A 320 -26.97 -8.23 -16.93
CA LEU A 320 -26.43 -9.59 -16.78
C LEU A 320 -27.30 -10.63 -17.48
N ARG A 321 -28.64 -10.50 -17.38
CA ARG A 321 -29.57 -11.38 -18.09
C ARG A 321 -29.56 -11.16 -19.61
N ALA A 322 -29.35 -9.92 -20.07
CA ALA A 322 -29.36 -9.59 -21.49
C ALA A 322 -28.03 -9.94 -22.20
N SER A 323 -26.90 -9.64 -21.58
CA SER A 323 -25.56 -9.90 -22.11
C SER A 323 -24.57 -10.04 -20.97
N HIS A 324 -23.98 -11.23 -20.83
CA HIS A 324 -22.99 -11.52 -19.80
C HIS A 324 -21.84 -10.50 -19.80
N ALA A 325 -21.21 -10.26 -20.96
CA ALA A 325 -20.13 -9.29 -21.09
C ALA A 325 -20.55 -7.86 -20.68
N ALA A 326 -21.72 -7.39 -21.10
CA ALA A 326 -22.20 -6.05 -20.75
C ALA A 326 -22.55 -5.94 -19.25
N GLY A 327 -23.20 -6.97 -18.70
CA GLY A 327 -23.56 -7.04 -17.29
C GLY A 327 -22.34 -7.07 -16.38
N VAL A 328 -21.33 -7.90 -16.67
CA VAL A 328 -20.09 -7.99 -15.89
C VAL A 328 -19.28 -6.70 -15.96
N ARG A 329 -19.23 -6.03 -17.12
CA ARG A 329 -18.61 -4.69 -17.24
C ARG A 329 -19.35 -3.66 -16.38
N SER A 330 -20.68 -3.65 -16.43
CA SER A 330 -21.49 -2.75 -15.62
C SER A 330 -21.33 -3.03 -14.11
N LEU A 331 -21.25 -4.31 -13.73
CA LEU A 331 -20.96 -4.72 -12.36
C LEU A 331 -19.56 -4.29 -11.92
N THR A 332 -18.55 -4.46 -12.77
CA THR A 332 -17.17 -4.03 -12.48
C THR A 332 -17.09 -2.51 -12.28
N GLN A 333 -17.79 -1.74 -13.11
CA GLN A 333 -17.90 -0.29 -12.96
C GLN A 333 -18.60 0.09 -11.64
N LEU A 334 -19.72 -0.57 -11.32
CA LEU A 334 -20.44 -0.37 -10.06
C LEU A 334 -19.53 -0.66 -8.85
N VAL A 335 -18.83 -1.80 -8.84
CA VAL A 335 -17.94 -2.20 -7.74
C VAL A 335 -16.79 -1.22 -7.58
N ASN A 336 -16.13 -0.80 -8.66
CA ASN A 336 -15.08 0.23 -8.58
C ASN A 336 -15.62 1.55 -8.02
N SER A 337 -16.82 1.97 -8.45
CA SER A 337 -17.46 3.18 -7.93
C SER A 337 -17.76 3.08 -6.44
N HIS A 338 -18.21 1.92 -5.95
CA HIS A 338 -18.43 1.68 -4.53
C HIS A 338 -17.14 1.63 -3.72
N LEU A 339 -16.05 1.05 -4.25
CA LEU A 339 -14.73 1.05 -3.59
C LEU A 339 -14.22 2.48 -3.39
N HIS A 340 -14.28 3.30 -4.44
CA HIS A 340 -13.89 4.70 -4.38
C HIS A 340 -14.81 5.51 -3.44
N LEU A 341 -16.12 5.26 -3.47
CA LEU A 341 -17.08 5.89 -2.55
C LEU A 341 -16.79 5.57 -1.07
N ILE A 342 -16.41 4.32 -0.77
CA ILE A 342 -16.04 3.92 0.59
C ILE A 342 -14.76 4.61 1.05
N TRP A 343 -13.78 4.76 0.15
CA TRP A 343 -12.58 5.56 0.43
C TRP A 343 -12.94 7.02 0.74
N GLN A 344 -13.79 7.65 -0.08
CA GLN A 344 -14.26 9.02 0.14
C GLN A 344 -15.01 9.18 1.47
N ASN A 345 -15.88 8.22 1.81
CA ASN A 345 -16.63 8.23 3.06
C ASN A 345 -15.76 7.98 4.30
N THR A 346 -14.62 7.29 4.12
CA THR A 346 -13.62 7.10 5.19
C THR A 346 -12.90 8.41 5.48
N PHE A 347 -12.55 9.18 4.43
CA PHE A 347 -11.86 10.46 4.54
C PHE A 347 -12.80 11.65 4.39
N ALA A 348 -13.84 11.69 5.23
CA ALA A 348 -14.92 12.68 5.14
C ALA A 348 -14.47 14.14 5.35
N ASP A 349 -13.33 14.38 6.02
CA ASP A 349 -12.78 15.75 6.19
C ASP A 349 -12.06 16.25 4.93
N GLY A 350 -11.80 15.36 3.98
CA GLY A 350 -11.25 15.68 2.67
C GLY A 350 -9.81 15.19 2.45
N ILE A 351 -9.12 15.89 1.55
CA ILE A 351 -7.75 15.58 1.12
C ILE A 351 -6.86 16.78 1.43
N SER A 352 -5.77 16.55 2.16
CA SER A 352 -4.74 17.54 2.45
C SER A 352 -3.54 17.34 1.53
N VAL A 353 -3.32 18.27 0.60
CA VAL A 353 -2.13 18.31 -0.25
C VAL A 353 -1.10 19.24 0.38
N VAL A 354 -0.17 18.68 1.16
CA VAL A 354 0.67 19.50 2.04
C VAL A 354 1.67 20.33 1.23
N LYS A 355 1.76 21.62 1.55
CA LYS A 355 2.62 22.61 0.90
C LYS A 355 3.52 23.33 1.93
N PRO A 356 4.58 22.69 2.45
CA PRO A 356 5.36 23.25 3.56
C PRO A 356 6.04 24.58 3.30
N LEU A 357 6.41 24.88 2.05
CA LEU A 357 7.10 26.11 1.68
C LEU A 357 6.20 26.93 0.73
N PRO A 358 5.09 27.52 1.22
CA PRO A 358 3.97 27.96 0.40
C PRO A 358 4.30 29.09 -0.59
N HIS A 359 5.37 29.86 -0.35
CA HIS A 359 5.73 31.01 -1.16
C HIS A 359 6.06 30.68 -2.63
N HIS A 360 6.87 29.64 -2.88
CA HIS A 360 7.43 29.40 -4.22
C HIS A 360 7.54 27.90 -4.57
N THR A 361 6.63 27.07 -4.05
CA THR A 361 6.58 25.63 -4.33
C THR A 361 5.24 25.18 -4.90
N THR A 362 4.55 26.09 -5.60
CA THR A 362 3.19 25.82 -6.09
C THR A 362 3.20 24.78 -7.21
N LEU A 363 4.13 24.91 -8.15
CA LEU A 363 4.31 23.98 -9.26
C LEU A 363 4.84 22.61 -8.78
N LEU A 364 5.59 22.60 -7.68
CA LEU A 364 6.12 21.39 -7.06
C LEU A 364 5.00 20.42 -6.62
N ILE A 365 3.91 20.95 -6.08
CA ILE A 365 2.79 20.15 -5.56
C ILE A 365 1.71 19.86 -6.62
N THR A 366 1.81 20.42 -7.83
CA THR A 366 0.79 20.28 -8.87
C THR A 366 0.41 18.83 -9.17
N PRO A 367 1.35 17.88 -9.35
CA PRO A 367 0.98 16.49 -9.62
C PRO A 367 0.18 15.87 -8.46
N ALA A 368 0.57 16.14 -7.20
CA ALA A 368 -0.15 15.68 -6.02
C ALA A 368 -1.56 16.30 -5.92
N TYR A 369 -1.70 17.57 -6.31
CA TYR A 369 -2.98 18.26 -6.34
C TYR A 369 -3.91 17.73 -7.44
N GLU A 370 -3.39 17.47 -8.64
CA GLU A 370 -4.16 16.85 -9.73
C GLU A 370 -4.66 15.44 -9.34
N LEU A 371 -3.82 14.66 -8.65
CA LEU A 371 -4.24 13.38 -8.06
C LEU A 371 -5.36 13.57 -7.03
N ALA A 372 -5.24 14.55 -6.14
CA ALA A 372 -6.30 14.88 -5.17
C ALA A 372 -7.61 15.26 -5.87
N GLN A 373 -7.55 16.03 -6.96
CA GLN A 373 -8.73 16.38 -7.76
C GLN A 373 -9.41 15.15 -8.36
N ARG A 374 -8.63 14.19 -8.88
CA ARG A 374 -9.15 12.91 -9.41
C ARG A 374 -9.80 12.08 -8.30
N LEU A 375 -9.22 12.05 -7.10
CA LEU A 375 -9.74 11.31 -5.96
C LEU A 375 -10.99 11.95 -5.34
N ALA A 376 -11.08 13.27 -5.34
CA ALA A 376 -12.27 13.99 -4.89
C ALA A 376 -13.45 13.82 -5.88
N HIS A 377 -13.19 13.32 -7.08
CA HIS A 377 -14.19 13.26 -8.15
C HIS A 377 -15.12 12.09 -7.94
N CYS A 378 -16.40 12.27 -8.23
CA CYS A 378 -17.33 11.17 -8.17
C CYS A 378 -17.02 10.16 -9.28
N PRO A 379 -16.83 8.88 -8.95
CA PRO A 379 -16.57 7.86 -9.95
C PRO A 379 -17.79 7.67 -10.86
N GLU A 380 -17.53 7.39 -12.15
CA GLU A 380 -18.60 7.02 -13.07
C GLU A 380 -19.26 5.72 -12.63
N SER A 381 -20.58 5.75 -12.41
CA SER A 381 -21.34 4.59 -11.95
C SER A 381 -22.62 4.41 -12.77
N PRO A 382 -23.03 3.16 -13.09
CA PRO A 382 -24.35 2.90 -13.68
C PRO A 382 -25.51 3.27 -12.72
N LEU A 383 -25.22 3.38 -11.43
CA LEU A 383 -26.16 3.73 -10.37
C LEU A 383 -25.49 4.70 -9.37
N PRO A 384 -25.42 6.02 -9.68
CA PRO A 384 -24.67 7.00 -8.88
C PRO A 384 -25.10 7.12 -7.41
N GLU A 385 -26.40 6.96 -7.14
CA GLU A 385 -26.98 7.06 -5.79
C GLU A 385 -26.98 5.74 -5.02
N SER A 386 -26.33 4.71 -5.55
CA SER A 386 -26.31 3.39 -4.91
C SER A 386 -25.16 3.22 -3.92
N CYS A 387 -25.40 2.38 -2.91
CA CYS A 387 -24.45 2.04 -1.87
C CYS A 387 -24.07 0.57 -1.97
N PRO A 388 -22.88 0.17 -1.47
CA PRO A 388 -22.47 -1.23 -1.45
C PRO A 388 -23.35 -2.09 -0.53
N PRO A 389 -23.43 -3.41 -0.77
CA PRO A 389 -24.39 -4.30 -0.11
C PRO A 389 -24.14 -4.47 1.40
N ASN A 390 -22.94 -4.17 1.89
CA ASN A 390 -22.61 -4.21 3.32
C ASN A 390 -22.97 -2.91 4.07
N ARG A 391 -23.20 -1.81 3.35
CA ARG A 391 -23.44 -0.48 3.93
C ARG A 391 -24.50 0.27 3.13
N LEU A 392 -25.75 -0.13 3.27
CA LEU A 392 -26.88 0.46 2.55
C LEU A 392 -27.12 1.95 2.88
N ASN A 393 -26.66 2.41 4.05
CA ASN A 393 -26.77 3.81 4.50
C ASN A 393 -25.48 4.60 4.26
N CYS A 394 -24.81 4.39 3.12
CA CYS A 394 -23.63 5.18 2.75
C CYS A 394 -24.03 6.62 2.39
N ARG A 395 -23.06 7.54 2.30
CA ARG A 395 -23.28 8.85 1.69
C ARG A 395 -22.88 8.74 0.22
N PRO A 396 -23.82 8.84 -0.74
CA PRO A 396 -23.48 8.85 -2.16
C PRO A 396 -22.61 10.06 -2.51
N CYS A 397 -21.77 9.90 -3.53
CA CYS A 397 -20.94 11.00 -4.01
C CYS A 397 -21.81 11.94 -4.85
N GLY A 398 -21.81 13.22 -4.50
CA GLY A 398 -22.50 14.25 -5.26
C GLY A 398 -21.51 15.28 -5.80
N ASP A 399 -21.51 15.50 -7.11
CA ASP A 399 -20.66 16.53 -7.75
C ASP A 399 -20.96 17.95 -7.24
N SER A 400 -22.13 18.16 -6.63
CA SER A 400 -22.49 19.43 -5.98
C SER A 400 -21.69 19.73 -4.70
N LYS A 401 -21.10 18.70 -4.09
CA LYS A 401 -20.31 18.77 -2.85
C LYS A 401 -19.10 17.83 -2.95
N PRO A 402 -18.11 18.12 -3.79
CA PRO A 402 -16.91 17.30 -3.88
C PRO A 402 -16.14 17.34 -2.56
N LEU A 403 -15.28 16.34 -2.34
CA LEU A 403 -14.42 16.34 -1.15
C LEU A 403 -13.57 17.62 -1.12
N LYS A 404 -13.46 18.21 0.07
CA LYS A 404 -12.63 19.40 0.26
C LYS A 404 -11.17 19.04 0.01
N ILE A 405 -10.51 19.81 -0.85
CA ILE A 405 -9.06 19.75 -1.02
C ILE A 405 -8.47 21.01 -0.38
N ALA A 406 -7.52 20.83 0.54
CA ALA A 406 -6.80 21.91 1.20
C ALA A 406 -5.30 21.81 0.93
N THR A 407 -4.58 22.93 1.02
CA THR A 407 -3.13 22.97 0.78
C THR A 407 -2.32 23.45 2.00
N PRO A 408 -2.50 22.86 3.19
CA PRO A 408 -1.90 23.38 4.41
C PRO A 408 -0.37 23.29 4.39
N SER A 409 0.29 24.18 5.12
CA SER A 409 1.76 24.17 5.25
C SER A 409 2.30 23.08 6.18
N SER A 410 1.50 22.59 7.13
CA SER A 410 1.91 21.55 8.06
C SER A 410 1.10 20.26 7.88
N TYR A 411 1.75 19.12 8.10
CA TYR A 411 1.09 17.83 8.19
C TYR A 411 0.14 17.78 9.40
N GLN A 412 -1.03 17.19 9.23
CA GLN A 412 -2.02 16.96 10.28
C GLN A 412 -2.28 15.46 10.37
N ASP A 413 -2.18 14.90 11.58
CA ASP A 413 -2.47 13.50 11.82
C ASP A 413 -3.92 13.39 12.30
N ALA A 414 -4.82 13.14 11.35
CA ALA A 414 -6.26 13.00 11.57
C ALA A 414 -6.79 11.78 10.82
N ASP A 415 -7.61 10.98 11.48
CA ASP A 415 -8.11 9.69 10.97
C ASP A 415 -9.01 9.84 9.73
N THR A 416 -9.75 10.94 9.67
CA THR A 416 -10.74 11.28 8.64
C THR A 416 -10.20 12.17 7.52
N LEU A 417 -8.89 12.45 7.51
CA LEU A 417 -8.21 13.29 6.53
C LEU A 417 -7.15 12.49 5.77
N TYR A 418 -7.27 12.41 4.44
CA TYR A 418 -6.23 11.78 3.64
C TYR A 418 -5.12 12.77 3.29
N THR A 419 -3.85 12.41 3.51
CA THR A 419 -2.73 13.31 3.22
C THR A 419 -1.97 12.90 1.98
N ILE A 420 -1.75 13.83 1.05
CA ILE A 420 -0.81 13.66 -0.07
C ILE A 420 0.32 14.66 0.12
N GLY A 421 1.55 14.19 0.22
CA GLY A 421 2.72 15.03 0.41
C GLY A 421 3.72 14.88 -0.72
N THR A 422 4.24 16.01 -1.21
CA THR A 422 5.38 16.03 -2.14
C THR A 422 6.66 16.24 -1.35
N VAL A 423 7.62 15.31 -1.50
CA VAL A 423 8.91 15.31 -0.80
C VAL A 423 9.99 15.77 -1.79
N PRO A 424 10.44 17.03 -1.73
CA PRO A 424 11.50 17.52 -2.60
C PRO A 424 12.88 17.14 -2.07
N HIS A 425 13.82 16.96 -2.98
CA HIS A 425 15.23 17.01 -2.65
C HIS A 425 15.60 18.40 -2.08
N PRO A 426 16.48 18.51 -1.07
CA PRO A 426 16.82 19.82 -0.48
C PRO A 426 17.45 20.81 -1.46
N TYR A 427 18.10 20.32 -2.53
CA TYR A 427 18.54 21.16 -3.66
C TYR A 427 17.35 21.80 -4.39
N THR A 428 16.32 21.02 -4.70
CA THR A 428 15.10 21.47 -5.37
C THR A 428 14.34 22.47 -4.51
N SER A 429 14.10 22.14 -3.23
CA SER A 429 13.39 23.03 -2.31
C SER A 429 14.15 24.34 -2.08
N SER A 430 15.48 24.31 -1.95
CA SER A 430 16.31 25.52 -1.81
C SER A 430 16.30 26.39 -3.06
N THR A 431 16.33 25.78 -4.25
CA THR A 431 16.30 26.50 -5.53
C THR A 431 14.97 27.23 -5.71
N LEU A 432 13.87 26.54 -5.44
CA LEU A 432 12.51 27.07 -5.60
C LEU A 432 12.15 28.08 -4.52
N ASN A 433 12.31 27.73 -3.23
CA ASN A 433 11.92 28.59 -2.10
C ASN A 433 12.69 29.93 -2.05
N TYR A 434 13.83 30.03 -2.73
CA TYR A 434 14.62 31.27 -2.79
C TYR A 434 14.73 31.85 -4.22
N LEU A 435 13.99 31.29 -5.18
CA LEU A 435 13.99 31.66 -6.60
C LEU A 435 15.42 31.85 -7.16
N LYS A 436 16.29 30.88 -6.90
CA LYS A 436 17.71 30.93 -7.30
C LYS A 436 17.98 30.01 -8.47
N THR A 437 18.49 30.57 -9.57
CA THR A 437 18.96 29.79 -10.73
C THR A 437 20.19 28.95 -10.43
N GLN A 438 21.06 29.42 -9.53
CA GLN A 438 22.24 28.70 -9.06
C GLN A 438 22.45 28.93 -7.56
N LEU A 439 22.79 27.85 -6.85
CA LEU A 439 23.20 27.90 -5.44
C LEU A 439 24.71 28.11 -5.34
N SER A 440 25.18 28.63 -4.21
CA SER A 440 26.63 28.81 -3.97
C SER A 440 27.00 28.42 -2.54
N ILE A 441 28.20 27.88 -2.34
CA ILE A 441 28.72 27.48 -1.03
C ILE A 441 28.61 28.62 0.02
N PRO A 442 28.97 29.89 -0.29
CA PRO A 442 28.83 30.97 0.68
C PRO A 442 27.38 31.23 1.08
N TRP A 443 26.43 31.09 0.14
CA TRP A 443 25.02 31.23 0.43
C TRP A 443 24.50 30.09 1.32
N ILE A 444 24.86 28.83 1.01
CA ILE A 444 24.48 27.66 1.81
C ILE A 444 24.93 27.85 3.27
N ARG A 445 26.20 28.22 3.49
CA ARG A 445 26.75 28.34 4.85
C ARG A 445 26.24 29.54 5.65
N ARG A 446 25.87 30.64 4.98
CA ARG A 446 25.60 31.94 5.66
C ARG A 446 24.14 32.38 5.64
N ARG A 447 23.33 31.87 4.72
CA ARG A 447 21.97 32.36 4.47
C ARG A 447 20.91 31.27 4.36
N SER A 448 21.28 30.04 4.00
CA SER A 448 20.33 28.94 3.89
C SER A 448 19.95 28.39 5.27
N PRO A 449 18.65 28.38 5.64
CA PRO A 449 18.20 27.66 6.82
C PRO A 449 18.40 26.16 6.62
N ARG A 450 18.70 25.45 7.71
CA ARG A 450 18.82 24.00 7.70
C ARG A 450 17.45 23.36 7.79
N ASP A 451 17.26 22.28 7.03
CA ASP A 451 16.13 21.36 7.15
C ASP A 451 14.78 22.11 7.15
N ALA A 452 14.65 23.08 6.25
CA ALA A 452 13.52 24.02 6.24
C ALA A 452 12.20 23.31 5.89
N TRP A 453 12.25 22.29 5.03
CA TRP A 453 11.05 21.59 4.60
C TRP A 453 10.48 20.74 5.73
N ILE A 454 11.28 19.89 6.38
CA ILE A 454 10.82 19.04 7.49
C ILE A 454 10.38 19.89 8.70
N THR A 455 11.04 21.03 8.93
CA THR A 455 10.69 21.96 10.01
C THR A 455 9.31 22.55 9.79
N SER A 456 9.03 23.03 8.58
CA SER A 456 7.72 23.57 8.24
C SER A 456 6.63 22.48 8.24
N LEU A 457 6.93 21.31 7.65
CA LEU A 457 6.00 20.18 7.57
C LEU A 457 5.51 19.75 8.95
N THR A 458 6.38 19.76 9.95
CA THR A 458 6.09 19.25 11.30
C THR A 458 5.83 20.37 12.32
N SER A 459 5.62 21.60 11.86
CA SER A 459 5.38 22.77 12.72
C SER A 459 4.12 22.66 13.58
N SER A 460 3.11 21.91 13.14
CA SER A 460 1.89 21.58 13.90
C SER A 460 2.17 20.73 15.14
N PHE A 461 3.21 19.89 15.11
CA PHE A 461 3.57 18.99 16.21
C PHE A 461 4.67 19.57 17.11
N PHE A 462 5.56 20.38 16.55
CA PHE A 462 6.77 20.83 17.24
C PHE A 462 7.05 22.32 17.05
N THR A 463 7.32 23.00 18.16
CA THR A 463 7.84 24.38 18.15
C THR A 463 9.22 24.46 17.50
N ASP A 464 9.60 25.63 16.98
CA ASP A 464 10.88 25.89 16.28
C ASP A 464 12.14 25.55 17.09
N LYS A 465 12.02 25.41 18.42
CA LYS A 465 13.13 25.07 19.33
C LYS A 465 13.46 23.58 19.36
N VAL A 466 12.61 22.73 18.77
CA VAL A 466 12.83 21.28 18.73
C VAL A 466 13.80 20.94 17.60
N SER A 467 14.78 20.09 17.91
CA SER A 467 15.75 19.57 16.94
C SER A 467 15.10 18.83 15.77
N THR A 468 15.83 18.66 14.68
CA THR A 468 15.33 18.03 13.44
C THR A 468 15.11 16.52 13.56
N THR A 469 15.80 15.85 14.49
CA THR A 469 15.68 14.40 14.71
C THR A 469 14.26 13.92 15.06
N PRO A 470 13.56 14.44 16.08
CA PRO A 470 12.17 14.10 16.34
C PRO A 470 11.22 14.37 15.16
N ARG A 471 11.47 15.45 14.41
CA ARG A 471 10.69 15.82 13.23
C ARG A 471 10.79 14.78 12.13
N LEU A 472 12.01 14.29 11.90
CA LEU A 472 12.30 13.25 10.92
C LEU A 472 11.68 11.90 11.31
N ILE A 473 11.75 11.51 12.59
CA ILE A 473 11.07 10.30 13.07
C ILE A 473 9.56 10.41 12.82
N ARG A 474 8.98 11.57 13.14
CA ARG A 474 7.54 11.79 12.93
C ARG A 474 7.13 11.71 11.45
N PHE A 475 7.98 12.20 10.56
CA PHE A 475 7.77 12.04 9.12
C PHE A 475 7.88 10.57 8.68
N LYS A 476 8.89 9.83 9.18
CA LYS A 476 9.03 8.40 8.91
C LYS A 476 7.80 7.59 9.36
N GLU A 477 7.22 7.94 10.50
CA GLU A 477 5.94 7.37 10.95
C GLU A 477 4.80 7.68 9.99
N ALA A 478 4.68 8.93 9.55
CA ALA A 478 3.66 9.33 8.57
C ALA A 478 3.79 8.54 7.26
N VAL A 479 5.02 8.30 6.78
CA VAL A 479 5.26 7.58 5.52
C VAL A 479 4.99 6.08 5.63
N ALA A 480 5.44 5.43 6.71
CA ALA A 480 5.63 3.98 6.72
C ALA A 480 5.06 3.26 7.95
N SER A 481 4.44 3.95 8.91
CA SER A 481 3.81 3.28 10.05
C SER A 481 2.54 2.55 9.61
N ASP A 482 2.46 1.26 9.89
CA ASP A 482 1.33 0.38 9.53
C ASP A 482 0.31 0.26 10.68
N GLU A 483 0.78 0.28 11.93
CA GLU A 483 -0.05 0.11 13.13
C GLU A 483 -0.30 1.46 13.85
N PRO A 484 -1.43 1.59 14.58
CA PRO A 484 -1.62 2.66 15.55
C PRO A 484 -0.45 2.69 16.53
N SER A 485 0.23 3.82 16.69
CA SER A 485 1.29 3.93 17.69
C SER A 485 0.64 3.86 19.07
N PRO A 486 1.09 2.99 19.99
CA PRO A 486 0.51 2.86 21.33
C PRO A 486 0.90 4.03 22.25
N VAL A 487 1.17 5.23 21.70
CA VAL A 487 1.50 6.42 22.49
C VAL A 487 0.22 6.91 23.17
N GLU A 488 -0.01 6.40 24.38
CA GLU A 488 -0.99 6.94 25.32
C GLU A 488 -0.55 8.36 25.74
N THR A 489 -0.97 9.39 25.00
CA THR A 489 -0.97 10.74 25.54
C THR A 489 -2.13 10.84 26.53
N LYS A 490 -1.83 10.94 27.83
CA LYS A 490 -2.78 11.45 28.81
C LYS A 490 -3.10 12.90 28.45
N ASP A 491 -4.21 13.12 27.74
CA ASP A 491 -4.82 14.44 27.68
C ASP A 491 -5.38 14.78 29.06
N GLU A 492 -4.54 15.40 29.91
CA GLU A 492 -4.96 15.98 31.17
C GLU A 492 -5.85 17.20 30.89
N GLY A 493 -7.15 16.97 30.66
CA GLY A 493 -8.14 18.07 30.63
C GLY A 493 -9.46 17.79 29.91
N LYS A 494 -9.55 16.75 29.08
CA LYS A 494 -10.82 16.34 28.46
C LYS A 494 -10.90 14.82 28.54
N GLY A 495 -11.99 14.30 29.11
CA GLY A 495 -12.22 12.87 29.34
C GLY A 495 -12.45 12.06 28.07
N GLU A 496 -11.78 12.40 26.96
CA GLU A 496 -11.86 11.71 25.69
C GLU A 496 -10.52 11.04 25.42
N LYS A 497 -10.52 9.70 25.39
CA LYS A 497 -9.37 8.90 24.99
C LYS A 497 -9.13 9.13 23.50
N SER A 498 -8.31 10.09 23.12
CA SER A 498 -7.80 10.17 21.75
C SER A 498 -6.57 9.27 21.63
N THR A 499 -6.74 8.11 21.00
CA THR A 499 -5.62 7.32 20.45
C THR A 499 -4.98 8.15 19.35
N ARG A 500 -4.00 8.99 19.69
CA ARG A 500 -3.23 9.75 18.70
C ARG A 500 -2.23 8.83 18.00
N GLY A 501 -2.52 8.52 16.74
CA GLY A 501 -1.53 8.52 15.68
C GLY A 501 -0.73 7.23 15.49
N GLY A 502 -1.28 6.31 14.70
CA GLY A 502 -0.48 5.46 13.82
C GLY A 502 -1.28 5.02 12.60
N GLY A 503 -0.69 4.22 11.73
CA GLY A 503 -1.28 3.90 10.43
C GLY A 503 -1.01 4.91 9.31
N GLY A 504 0.08 5.70 9.41
CA GLY A 504 0.45 6.70 8.42
C GLY A 504 0.51 6.17 6.98
N ALA A 505 0.94 4.93 6.79
CA ALA A 505 1.11 4.31 5.48
C ALA A 505 -0.19 4.11 4.67
N HIS A 506 -1.34 3.98 5.34
CA HIS A 506 -2.66 3.81 4.68
C HIS A 506 -3.52 5.07 4.71
N ARG A 507 -3.08 6.12 5.42
CA ARG A 507 -3.74 7.43 5.50
C ARG A 507 -2.98 8.54 4.78
N SER A 508 -1.80 8.21 4.23
CA SER A 508 -1.01 9.17 3.49
C SER A 508 -0.23 8.56 2.33
N LEU A 509 0.01 9.39 1.32
CA LEU A 509 0.83 9.09 0.15
C LEU A 509 1.92 10.15 0.02
N TRP A 510 3.18 9.71 -0.01
CA TRP A 510 4.34 10.60 -0.12
C TRP A 510 5.06 10.37 -1.44
N LEU A 511 5.09 11.40 -2.29
CA LEU A 511 5.62 11.35 -3.65
C LEU A 511 6.94 12.13 -3.73
N PRO A 512 8.03 11.55 -4.25
CA PRO A 512 9.25 12.30 -4.53
C PRO A 512 9.00 13.33 -5.63
N ALA A 513 9.39 14.58 -5.38
CA ALA A 513 9.02 15.70 -6.26
C ALA A 513 9.68 15.66 -7.65
N GLU A 514 10.84 15.02 -7.74
CA GLU A 514 11.62 14.97 -8.96
C GLU A 514 11.21 13.84 -9.90
N GLN A 515 10.35 12.92 -9.46
CA GLN A 515 9.91 11.77 -10.26
C GLN A 515 8.44 11.95 -10.69
N PRO A 516 8.04 11.34 -11.83
CA PRO A 516 6.63 11.30 -12.19
C PRO A 516 5.82 10.52 -11.16
N ILE A 517 4.51 10.79 -11.12
CA ILE A 517 3.57 9.98 -10.33
C ILE A 517 3.64 8.53 -10.84
N PRO A 518 3.70 7.53 -9.94
CA PRO A 518 3.65 6.13 -10.35
C PRO A 518 2.36 5.79 -11.10
N ASP A 519 2.47 5.01 -12.18
CA ASP A 519 1.31 4.59 -12.98
C ASP A 519 0.44 3.53 -12.26
N ASP A 520 0.96 2.90 -11.20
CA ASP A 520 0.34 1.79 -10.47
C ASP A 520 -0.44 2.23 -9.22
N LEU A 521 -0.81 3.51 -9.10
CA LEU A 521 -1.55 4.02 -7.94
C LEU A 521 -2.93 3.37 -7.76
N ASP A 522 -3.52 2.78 -8.79
CA ASP A 522 -4.74 1.97 -8.67
C ASP A 522 -4.57 0.83 -7.64
N TRP A 523 -3.37 0.26 -7.51
CA TRP A 523 -3.04 -0.76 -6.51
C TRP A 523 -2.83 -0.16 -5.12
N HIS A 524 -2.44 1.11 -5.03
CA HIS A 524 -2.33 1.81 -3.76
C HIS A 524 -3.71 2.03 -3.14
N PHE A 525 -4.68 2.48 -3.95
CA PHE A 525 -6.03 2.81 -3.48
C PHE A 525 -7.00 1.60 -3.50
N GLY A 526 -6.74 0.62 -4.35
CA GLY A 526 -7.55 -0.59 -4.47
C GLY A 526 -8.73 -0.48 -5.44
N PHE A 527 -8.79 0.60 -6.22
CA PHE A 527 -9.79 0.84 -7.24
C PHE A 527 -9.15 1.59 -8.42
N ALA A 528 -9.79 1.53 -9.60
CA ALA A 528 -9.34 2.29 -10.75
C ALA A 528 -9.51 3.80 -10.53
N LEU A 529 -8.43 4.57 -10.66
CA LEU A 529 -8.49 6.03 -10.54
C LEU A 529 -9.22 6.65 -11.74
N PRO A 530 -10.13 7.61 -11.53
CA PRO A 530 -10.76 8.33 -12.64
C PRO A 530 -9.73 8.99 -13.55
N ASP A 531 -9.91 8.98 -14.87
CA ASP A 531 -8.95 9.55 -15.81
C ASP A 531 -8.79 11.07 -15.62
N ARG A 532 -9.88 11.78 -15.30
CA ARG A 532 -9.93 13.24 -15.10
C ARG A 532 -10.98 13.65 -14.07
N ALA A 533 -10.81 14.83 -13.49
CA ALA A 533 -11.83 15.48 -12.65
C ALA A 533 -12.63 16.50 -13.50
N SER A 534 -13.93 16.30 -13.66
CA SER A 534 -14.78 17.13 -14.55
C SER A 534 -14.99 18.58 -14.06
N TYR A 535 -15.03 18.80 -12.75
CA TYR A 535 -15.19 20.14 -12.16
C TYR A 535 -13.89 20.97 -12.13
N ALA A 536 -12.73 20.35 -12.35
CA ALA A 536 -11.47 21.08 -12.46
C ALA A 536 -11.45 22.01 -13.70
N ASP A 537 -12.37 21.81 -14.65
CA ASP A 537 -12.57 22.70 -15.80
C ASP A 537 -13.36 23.97 -15.44
N GLN A 538 -14.11 23.98 -14.33
CA GLN A 538 -14.97 25.11 -13.93
C GLN A 538 -14.31 26.04 -12.90
N SER A 539 -13.30 25.57 -12.17
CA SER A 539 -12.63 26.35 -11.12
C SER A 539 -11.39 27.12 -11.60
N SER A 540 -11.01 27.00 -12.88
CA SER A 540 -9.87 27.72 -13.45
C SER A 540 -10.29 29.01 -14.15
N ALA A 541 -9.50 30.07 -13.96
CA ALA A 541 -9.58 31.34 -14.68
C ALA A 541 -9.64 31.14 -16.23
N PRO A 542 -10.12 32.12 -17.01
CA PRO A 542 -10.43 31.92 -18.42
C PRO A 542 -9.22 31.43 -19.21
N VAL A 543 -9.49 30.46 -20.09
CA VAL A 543 -8.55 29.78 -20.97
C VAL A 543 -8.01 30.78 -22.00
N ASP A 544 -6.83 31.34 -21.76
CA ASP A 544 -6.08 32.06 -22.78
C ASP A 544 -5.21 31.10 -23.61
N THR A 545 -5.35 31.27 -24.92
CA THR A 545 -4.93 30.35 -25.99
C THR A 545 -3.42 30.24 -26.17
N VAL A 546 -2.74 29.30 -25.52
CA VAL A 546 -1.60 28.52 -26.07
C VAL A 546 -1.52 27.21 -25.30
N GLY A 547 -1.55 26.07 -26.02
CA GLY A 547 -1.60 24.73 -25.44
C GLY A 547 -0.44 24.41 -24.48
N THR A 548 -0.76 23.56 -23.50
CA THR A 548 0.08 23.07 -22.38
C THR A 548 0.12 24.02 -21.17
N GLN A 549 -1.02 24.20 -20.48
CA GLN A 549 -1.05 24.79 -19.14
C GLN A 549 -1.31 23.69 -18.11
N THR A 550 -0.32 23.43 -17.26
CA THR A 550 -0.45 22.64 -16.04
C THR A 550 -1.45 23.35 -15.12
N ARG A 551 -2.47 22.66 -14.60
CA ARG A 551 -3.50 23.28 -13.77
C ARG A 551 -2.87 23.72 -12.44
N ILE A 552 -2.66 25.03 -12.26
CA ILE A 552 -2.01 25.55 -11.05
C ILE A 552 -2.94 25.29 -9.84
N PRO A 553 -2.44 24.66 -8.77
CA PRO A 553 -3.22 24.42 -7.55
C PRO A 553 -3.83 25.70 -6.99
N LEU A 554 -5.10 25.64 -6.59
CA LEU A 554 -5.74 26.71 -5.84
C LEU A 554 -5.13 26.74 -4.44
N HIS A 555 -4.34 27.78 -4.15
CA HIS A 555 -3.85 28.06 -2.81
C HIS A 555 -4.69 29.19 -2.21
N SER A 556 -5.43 28.91 -1.14
CA SER A 556 -6.19 29.93 -0.43
C SER A 556 -5.27 30.78 0.45
N SER A 557 -5.65 32.03 0.74
CA SER A 557 -4.93 32.84 1.73
C SER A 557 -5.03 32.28 3.15
N GLU A 558 -5.97 31.36 3.41
CA GLU A 558 -6.09 30.63 4.68
C GLU A 558 -5.00 29.57 4.83
N ASP A 559 -4.54 28.99 3.71
CA ASP A 559 -3.52 27.94 3.68
C ASP A 559 -2.09 28.50 3.73
N GLY A 560 -1.92 29.80 3.52
CA GLY A 560 -0.63 30.47 3.56
C GLY A 560 -0.49 31.65 2.59
N PRO A 561 0.73 32.18 2.47
CA PRO A 561 1.05 33.25 1.54
C PRO A 561 0.89 32.79 0.08
N GLN A 562 0.15 33.57 -0.70
CA GLN A 562 -0.04 33.33 -2.13
C GLN A 562 1.16 33.82 -2.95
N PRO A 563 1.66 33.02 -3.91
CA PRO A 563 2.73 33.42 -4.82
C PRO A 563 2.26 34.54 -5.76
N THR A 564 3.17 35.43 -6.15
CA THR A 564 2.87 36.40 -7.22
C THR A 564 2.95 35.74 -8.59
N GLU A 565 2.26 36.31 -9.59
CA GLU A 565 2.31 35.79 -10.98
C GLU A 565 3.73 35.79 -11.55
N SER A 566 4.54 36.79 -11.20
CA SER A 566 5.96 36.85 -11.57
C SER A 566 6.80 35.73 -10.95
N ASP A 567 6.49 35.33 -9.71
CA ASP A 567 7.20 34.23 -9.05
C ASP A 567 6.82 32.89 -9.69
N LEU A 568 5.54 32.69 -9.97
CA LEU A 568 5.03 31.48 -10.64
C LEU A 568 5.64 31.28 -12.01
N ALA A 569 5.91 32.36 -12.76
CA ALA A 569 6.55 32.29 -14.06
C ALA A 569 8.01 31.75 -14.01
N LEU A 570 8.68 31.84 -12.87
CA LEU A 570 10.07 31.37 -12.69
C LEU A 570 10.14 29.90 -12.24
N GLU A 571 9.13 29.41 -11.52
CA GLU A 571 9.12 28.04 -10.97
C GLU A 571 9.36 26.93 -12.01
N PRO A 572 8.76 26.93 -13.23
CA PRO A 572 8.92 25.85 -14.20
C PRO A 572 10.39 25.64 -14.62
N ALA A 573 11.09 26.73 -14.92
CA ALA A 573 12.48 26.68 -15.35
C ALA A 573 13.42 26.23 -14.22
N LEU A 574 13.15 26.69 -13.00
CA LEU A 574 13.90 26.31 -11.81
C LEU A 574 13.69 24.84 -11.44
N LEU A 575 12.45 24.35 -11.46
CA LEU A 575 12.15 22.95 -11.19
C LEU A 575 12.80 22.02 -12.23
N SER A 576 12.67 22.35 -13.52
CA SER A 576 13.25 21.54 -14.60
C SER A 576 14.78 21.44 -14.47
N ARG A 577 15.44 22.54 -14.11
CA ARG A 577 16.88 22.56 -13.84
C ARG A 577 17.23 21.73 -12.60
N ALA A 578 16.47 21.86 -11.52
CA ALA A 578 16.71 21.11 -10.28
C ALA A 578 16.54 19.61 -10.49
N GLN A 579 15.48 19.17 -11.19
CA GLN A 579 15.24 17.77 -11.57
C GLN A 579 16.43 17.19 -12.33
N LEU A 580 16.95 17.92 -13.32
CA LEU A 580 18.13 17.50 -14.09
C LEU A 580 19.35 17.25 -13.20
N ILE A 581 19.62 18.14 -12.25
CA ILE A 581 20.78 18.02 -11.34
C ILE A 581 20.57 16.89 -10.33
N VAL A 582 19.39 16.80 -9.73
CA VAL A 582 19.09 15.80 -8.69
C VAL A 582 19.06 14.38 -9.26
N LEU A 583 18.44 14.18 -10.42
CA LEU A 583 18.36 12.88 -11.09
C LEU A 583 19.64 12.50 -11.85
N SER A 584 20.64 13.38 -11.89
CA SER A 584 21.92 13.02 -12.50
C SER A 584 22.71 12.08 -11.57
N SER A 585 23.05 10.90 -12.09
CA SER A 585 23.85 9.93 -11.37
C SER A 585 25.25 10.50 -11.09
N SER A 586 25.71 10.39 -9.84
CA SER A 586 27.09 10.68 -9.47
C SER A 586 27.99 9.63 -10.11
N SER A 587 28.44 9.90 -11.34
CA SER A 587 29.27 9.04 -12.17
C SER A 587 30.72 8.86 -11.65
N SER A 588 30.91 8.63 -10.35
CA SER A 588 32.26 8.55 -9.76
C SER A 588 32.51 7.47 -8.70
N SER A 589 31.64 6.47 -8.51
CA SER A 589 32.04 5.29 -7.71
C SER A 589 31.41 3.98 -8.18
N SER A 590 32.29 3.03 -8.51
CA SER A 590 32.08 1.61 -8.87
C SER A 590 31.83 1.29 -10.35
N SER A 591 32.95 1.10 -11.03
CA SER A 591 33.14 0.33 -12.26
C SER A 591 32.54 -1.07 -12.16
N SER A 592 31.36 -1.30 -12.74
CA SER A 592 30.89 -2.66 -13.13
C SER A 592 29.70 -2.70 -14.10
N SER A 593 28.99 -1.60 -14.36
CA SER A 593 27.79 -1.62 -15.24
C SER A 593 28.02 -1.00 -16.63
N SER A 594 29.19 -1.24 -17.21
CA SER A 594 29.51 -0.83 -18.60
C SER A 594 29.46 -2.04 -19.52
N ARG A 595 28.27 -2.60 -19.77
CA ARG A 595 28.06 -3.52 -20.91
C ARG A 595 26.80 -3.24 -21.75
N ILE A 596 25.96 -2.26 -21.38
CA ILE A 596 24.71 -1.98 -22.13
C ILE A 596 24.80 -0.70 -22.99
N SER A 597 25.94 0.01 -23.01
CA SER A 597 26.14 1.20 -23.87
C SER A 597 27.04 0.96 -25.09
N GLY A 598 27.04 -0.25 -25.64
CA GLY A 598 27.92 -0.64 -26.76
C GLY A 598 27.29 -0.57 -28.16
N LEU A 599 25.97 -0.53 -28.28
CA LEU A 599 25.29 -0.66 -29.56
C LEU A 599 24.22 0.42 -29.67
N LEU A 600 24.62 1.59 -30.20
CA LEU A 600 23.80 2.61 -30.88
C LEU A 600 24.67 3.86 -31.08
N LYS A 601 25.70 3.74 -31.94
CA LYS A 601 26.42 4.90 -32.50
C LYS A 601 25.94 5.14 -33.93
N SER A 602 24.80 5.79 -34.09
CA SER A 602 24.44 6.50 -35.33
C SER A 602 23.18 7.33 -35.13
N SER A 603 23.35 8.57 -34.69
CA SER A 603 22.58 9.75 -35.12
C SER A 603 22.89 10.89 -34.16
N ALA A 604 23.29 12.03 -34.71
CA ALA A 604 23.52 13.25 -33.97
C ALA A 604 22.19 13.78 -33.42
N LYS A 605 21.76 13.27 -32.26
CA LYS A 605 20.83 13.97 -31.37
C LYS A 605 21.62 15.02 -30.59
N PRO A 606 21.10 16.24 -30.37
CA PRO A 606 21.73 17.18 -29.45
C PRO A 606 21.86 16.48 -28.09
N LYS A 607 23.08 16.49 -27.51
CA LYS A 607 23.33 15.94 -26.18
C LYS A 607 22.35 16.60 -25.22
N ALA A 608 21.52 15.81 -24.54
CA ALA A 608 20.66 16.31 -23.48
C ALA A 608 21.51 17.14 -22.50
N PRO A 609 21.00 18.26 -21.97
CA PRO A 609 21.74 19.04 -20.99
C PRO A 609 22.11 18.12 -19.82
N GLN A 610 23.39 18.06 -19.48
CA GLN A 610 23.91 17.24 -18.37
C GLN A 610 24.33 18.15 -17.22
N ALA A 611 24.14 17.68 -15.98
CA ALA A 611 24.62 18.38 -14.81
C ALA A 611 26.15 18.49 -14.86
N SER A 612 26.68 19.67 -14.55
CA SER A 612 28.14 19.85 -14.47
C SER A 612 28.68 19.23 -13.18
N ARG A 613 30.00 19.01 -13.13
CA ARG A 613 30.67 18.57 -11.90
C ARG A 613 30.49 19.57 -10.74
N GLU A 614 30.40 20.86 -11.06
CA GLU A 614 30.15 21.91 -10.07
C GLU A 614 28.71 21.84 -9.54
N ASP A 615 27.72 21.57 -10.41
CA ASP A 615 26.33 21.37 -9.99
C ASP A 615 26.21 20.16 -9.04
N LEU A 616 26.90 19.06 -9.33
CA LEU A 616 26.94 17.88 -8.46
C LEU A 616 27.61 18.18 -7.10
N ALA A 617 28.74 18.86 -7.10
CA ALA A 617 29.42 19.23 -5.85
C ALA A 617 28.56 20.18 -4.99
N LEU A 618 27.78 21.07 -5.63
CA LEU A 618 26.82 21.92 -4.94
C LEU A 618 25.64 21.13 -4.39
N ARG A 619 25.11 20.17 -5.15
CA ARG A 619 24.07 19.24 -4.68
C ARG A 619 24.53 18.51 -3.42
N ASP A 620 25.71 17.89 -3.45
CA ASP A 620 26.26 17.16 -2.31
C ASP A 620 26.50 18.09 -1.09
N ALA A 621 26.93 19.33 -1.33
CA ALA A 621 27.07 20.33 -0.25
C ALA A 621 25.72 20.74 0.36
N VAL A 622 24.65 20.80 -0.43
CA VAL A 622 23.29 21.04 0.06
C VAL A 622 22.77 19.85 0.86
N GLU A 623 23.05 18.62 0.41
CA GLU A 623 22.67 17.39 1.12
C GLU A 623 23.34 17.31 2.50
N ALA A 624 24.63 17.63 2.57
CA ALA A 624 25.39 17.68 3.82
C ALA A 624 24.93 18.80 4.77
N TRP A 625 24.35 19.88 4.25
CA TRP A 625 23.79 20.97 5.07
C TRP A 625 22.40 20.65 5.61
N ASN A 626 21.60 19.86 4.88
CA ASN A 626 20.21 19.52 5.19
C ASN A 626 20.04 18.02 5.40
N LEU A 627 20.65 17.49 6.46
CA LEU A 627 20.68 16.05 6.71
C LEU A 627 19.28 15.43 6.86
N ALA A 628 18.34 16.15 7.50
CA ALA A 628 17.00 15.61 7.75
C ALA A 628 16.12 15.69 6.50
N ASP A 629 16.19 16.77 5.72
CA ASP A 629 15.46 16.86 4.45
C ASP A 629 16.01 15.84 3.43
N THR A 630 17.34 15.65 3.36
CA THR A 630 17.97 14.60 2.53
C THR A 630 17.47 13.20 2.92
N GLU A 631 17.49 12.89 4.22
CA GLU A 631 17.05 11.59 4.73
C GLU A 631 15.56 11.36 4.50
N ALA A 632 14.71 12.39 4.68
CA ALA A 632 13.29 12.33 4.37
C ALA A 632 13.04 12.00 2.89
N TRP A 633 13.74 12.68 1.99
CA TRP A 633 13.67 12.42 0.55
C TRP A 633 14.11 11.00 0.18
N ARG A 634 15.27 10.55 0.67
CA ARG A 634 15.77 9.18 0.43
C ARG A 634 14.80 8.13 0.98
N PHE A 635 14.28 8.33 2.18
CA PHE A 635 13.36 7.40 2.84
C PHE A 635 12.04 7.25 2.06
N ALA A 636 11.39 8.37 1.71
CA ALA A 636 10.12 8.33 0.99
C ALA A 636 10.26 7.68 -0.40
N ARG A 637 11.34 8.04 -1.12
CA ARG A 637 11.66 7.45 -2.42
C ARG A 637 11.93 5.95 -2.33
N ALA A 638 12.73 5.51 -1.35
CA ALA A 638 13.03 4.09 -1.16
C ALA A 638 11.79 3.28 -0.73
N TYR A 639 10.94 3.85 0.13
CA TYR A 639 9.70 3.20 0.57
C TYR A 639 8.72 3.00 -0.58
N LEU A 640 8.54 4.02 -1.42
CA LEU A 640 7.69 3.95 -2.62
C LEU A 640 8.24 2.93 -3.62
N ALA A 641 9.53 2.96 -3.90
CA ALA A 641 10.19 2.01 -4.81
C ALA A 641 10.03 0.56 -4.33
N ARG A 642 10.19 0.31 -3.02
CA ARG A 642 9.97 -1.03 -2.46
C ARG A 642 8.52 -1.50 -2.62
N LYS A 643 7.54 -0.62 -2.40
CA LYS A 643 6.11 -0.96 -2.57
C LYS A 643 5.81 -1.34 -4.04
N SER A 644 6.34 -0.59 -5.00
CA SER A 644 6.20 -0.91 -6.42
C SER A 644 6.94 -2.19 -6.81
N LEU A 645 8.13 -2.45 -6.24
CA LEU A 645 8.88 -3.69 -6.47
C LEU A 645 8.11 -4.91 -5.94
N GLU A 646 7.62 -4.86 -4.70
CA GLU A 646 6.81 -5.94 -4.08
C GLU A 646 5.61 -6.31 -4.96
N ARG A 647 4.87 -5.30 -5.43
CA ARG A 647 3.71 -5.48 -6.32
C ARG A 647 4.12 -6.09 -7.66
N ARG A 648 5.18 -5.58 -8.29
CA ARG A 648 5.66 -6.07 -9.59
C ARG A 648 6.15 -7.52 -9.50
N GLU A 649 6.90 -7.87 -8.46
CA GLU A 649 7.37 -9.24 -8.24
C GLU A 649 6.19 -10.21 -8.06
N TRP A 650 5.21 -9.85 -7.23
CA TRP A 650 3.99 -10.64 -7.09
C TRP A 650 3.22 -10.79 -8.40
N GLU A 651 3.04 -9.71 -9.18
CA GLU A 651 2.34 -9.76 -10.46
C GLU A 651 3.09 -10.63 -11.49
N GLU A 652 4.42 -10.57 -11.51
CA GLU A 652 5.26 -11.41 -12.37
C GLU A 652 5.16 -12.90 -12.00
N GLU A 653 5.09 -13.23 -10.71
CA GLU A 653 4.82 -14.58 -10.23
C GLU A 653 3.44 -15.06 -10.67
N GLU A 654 2.40 -14.27 -10.38
CA GLU A 654 1.00 -14.61 -10.64
C GLU A 654 0.63 -14.65 -12.12
N SER A 655 1.27 -13.81 -12.95
CA SER A 655 1.00 -13.77 -14.40
C SER A 655 1.31 -15.08 -15.13
N LYS A 656 2.11 -15.97 -14.51
CA LYS A 656 2.43 -17.31 -15.02
C LYS A 656 1.30 -18.31 -14.78
N TYR A 657 0.40 -18.03 -13.84
CA TYR A 657 -0.71 -18.88 -13.45
C TYR A 657 -2.03 -18.36 -14.03
N ALA A 658 -3.05 -19.23 -14.06
CA ALA A 658 -4.39 -18.91 -14.56
C ALA A 658 -4.43 -18.25 -15.96
N GLY A 659 -3.42 -18.46 -16.82
CA GLY A 659 -3.31 -17.81 -18.13
C GLY A 659 -3.20 -16.28 -18.09
N GLY A 660 -2.81 -15.69 -16.95
CA GLY A 660 -2.72 -14.25 -16.75
C GLY A 660 -4.07 -13.55 -16.52
N LEU A 661 -5.12 -14.28 -16.15
CA LEU A 661 -6.43 -13.71 -15.79
C LEU A 661 -6.30 -12.70 -14.64
N GLY A 662 -6.96 -11.55 -14.78
CA GLY A 662 -6.91 -10.48 -13.77
C GLY A 662 -5.57 -9.73 -13.71
N THR A 663 -4.71 -9.82 -14.73
CA THR A 663 -3.46 -9.03 -14.82
C THR A 663 -3.66 -7.77 -15.67
N GLU A 664 -2.85 -6.73 -15.45
CA GLU A 664 -2.92 -5.52 -16.28
C GLU A 664 -2.58 -5.80 -17.75
N LYS A 665 -1.64 -6.72 -17.99
CA LYS A 665 -1.25 -7.17 -19.33
C LYS A 665 -2.42 -7.80 -20.10
N SER A 666 -3.34 -8.49 -19.41
CA SER A 666 -4.53 -9.07 -20.05
C SER A 666 -5.47 -8.01 -20.62
N LEU A 667 -5.62 -6.88 -19.91
CA LEU A 667 -6.44 -5.73 -20.31
C LEU A 667 -5.80 -4.92 -21.46
N ALA A 668 -4.49 -4.70 -21.39
CA ALA A 668 -3.74 -3.98 -22.44
C ALA A 668 -3.75 -4.71 -23.79
N LYS A 669 -3.74 -6.06 -23.78
CA LYS A 669 -3.82 -6.87 -25.00
C LYS A 669 -5.19 -6.74 -25.68
N GLY A 670 -6.28 -6.63 -24.91
CA GLY A 670 -7.64 -6.44 -25.43
C GLY A 670 -7.85 -5.08 -26.11
N THR A 671 -7.34 -4.01 -25.51
CA THR A 671 -7.46 -2.63 -26.05
C THR A 671 -6.64 -2.41 -27.33
N SER A 672 -5.46 -3.03 -27.45
CA SER A 672 -4.63 -2.93 -28.67
C SER A 672 -5.27 -3.55 -29.92
N THR A 673 -6.29 -4.40 -29.74
CA THR A 673 -6.99 -5.07 -30.85
C THR A 673 -8.27 -4.34 -31.27
N SER A 674 -8.75 -3.35 -30.49
CA SER A 674 -9.97 -2.58 -30.77
C SER A 674 -9.72 -1.22 -31.44
N THR A 675 -8.47 -0.76 -31.53
CA THR A 675 -8.13 0.56 -32.11
C THR A 675 -7.89 0.52 -33.64
N SER A 676 -8.01 -0.64 -34.29
CA SER A 676 -7.81 -0.76 -35.75
C SER A 676 -9.10 -0.71 -36.58
N THR A 677 -10.21 -0.17 -36.05
CA THR A 677 -11.44 -0.03 -36.85
C THR A 677 -12.27 1.20 -36.44
N SER A 678 -11.80 2.39 -36.79
CA SER A 678 -12.64 3.59 -36.91
C SER A 678 -12.17 4.47 -38.07
N THR A 679 -12.70 4.13 -39.24
CA THR A 679 -13.23 4.99 -40.31
C THR A 679 -12.76 6.46 -40.35
N SER A 680 -11.76 6.74 -41.19
CA SER A 680 -11.52 8.08 -41.73
C SER A 680 -12.39 8.31 -42.97
N THR A 681 -13.42 9.14 -42.85
CA THR A 681 -14.18 9.66 -44.00
C THR A 681 -13.47 10.93 -44.50
N SER A 682 -12.74 10.85 -45.60
CA SER A 682 -12.24 12.03 -46.31
C SER A 682 -12.58 11.92 -47.80
N THR A 683 -13.39 12.88 -48.25
CA THR A 683 -13.77 13.18 -49.62
C THR A 683 -12.55 13.44 -50.50
N SER A 684 -12.37 12.66 -51.57
CA SER A 684 -11.54 13.07 -52.70
C SER A 684 -12.09 12.49 -54.02
N THR A 685 -12.30 13.41 -54.94
CA THR A 685 -12.83 13.26 -56.30
C THR A 685 -11.96 12.41 -57.25
N SER A 686 -12.69 11.63 -58.05
CA SER A 686 -12.48 11.28 -59.47
C SER A 686 -11.31 10.38 -59.95
N ASN A 687 -11.74 9.18 -60.39
CA ASN A 687 -11.46 8.50 -61.68
C ASN A 687 -10.26 7.53 -61.85
N PRO A 688 -10.42 6.50 -62.73
CA PRO A 688 -10.06 5.12 -62.40
C PRO A 688 -9.07 4.49 -63.41
N ARG A 689 -8.49 3.31 -63.07
CA ARG A 689 -8.28 2.17 -64.00
C ARG A 689 -7.52 1.00 -63.37
N LYS A 690 -8.04 -0.21 -63.65
CA LYS A 690 -7.39 -1.54 -63.81
C LYS A 690 -6.59 -2.06 -62.60
N GLY A 691 -6.73 -3.30 -62.11
CA GLY A 691 -7.24 -4.55 -62.66
C GLY A 691 -6.36 -5.70 -62.13
N SER A 692 -6.97 -6.85 -61.87
CA SER A 692 -6.41 -8.19 -61.64
C SER A 692 -5.57 -8.50 -60.39
N GLY A 693 -6.13 -9.36 -59.50
CA GLY A 693 -5.79 -10.79 -59.53
C GLY A 693 -4.86 -11.35 -58.44
N GLY A 694 -5.41 -12.22 -57.58
CA GLY A 694 -4.85 -13.57 -57.40
C GLY A 694 -4.06 -13.91 -56.12
N ARG A 695 -4.73 -14.67 -55.23
CA ARG A 695 -4.31 -15.90 -54.52
C ARG A 695 -2.94 -15.99 -53.80
N GLY A 696 -2.99 -16.44 -52.55
CA GLY A 696 -2.38 -17.74 -52.18
C GLY A 696 -1.37 -17.77 -51.04
N ALA A 697 -1.81 -18.33 -49.90
CA ALA A 697 -1.14 -19.31 -49.03
C ALA A 697 0.29 -19.06 -48.46
N GLY A 698 0.35 -19.02 -47.12
CA GLY A 698 1.02 -20.05 -46.29
C GLY A 698 2.54 -19.97 -46.08
N GLY A 699 2.95 -20.07 -44.80
CA GLY A 699 4.21 -20.74 -44.45
C GLY A 699 5.22 -19.93 -43.61
N ASN A 700 5.23 -20.24 -42.31
CA ASN A 700 6.32 -20.19 -41.32
C ASN A 700 7.73 -19.74 -41.78
N VAL A 701 8.36 -18.88 -40.96
CA VAL A 701 9.84 -18.75 -40.93
C VAL A 701 10.30 -18.59 -39.48
N TRP A 702 10.84 -19.68 -38.92
CA TRP A 702 11.94 -19.63 -37.95
C TRP A 702 13.26 -19.57 -38.75
N ASP A 703 14.24 -18.90 -38.15
CA ASP A 703 15.66 -18.89 -38.48
C ASP A 703 16.15 -18.23 -39.79
N ARG A 704 16.82 -17.08 -39.62
CA ARG A 704 18.11 -16.87 -40.29
C ARG A 704 19.00 -15.87 -39.54
N TRP A 705 19.99 -16.44 -38.87
CA TRP A 705 21.27 -15.83 -38.56
C TRP A 705 22.15 -15.72 -39.83
N LEU A 706 23.08 -14.77 -39.79
CA LEU A 706 24.33 -14.62 -40.57
C LEU A 706 24.34 -13.76 -41.85
N ASP A 707 25.38 -12.91 -41.83
CA ASP A 707 26.11 -12.27 -42.94
C ASP A 707 25.42 -11.12 -43.68
N ARG A 708 25.89 -9.87 -43.51
CA ARG A 708 26.98 -9.19 -44.28
C ARG A 708 26.31 -7.94 -44.89
N ASP A 709 26.91 -6.76 -45.04
CA ASP A 709 28.28 -6.25 -45.01
C ASP A 709 28.26 -4.84 -44.36
#